data_AF-A0A955B7A7-F1
#
_entry.id   AF-A0A955B7A7-F1
#
_cell.length_a   1.000
_cell.length_b   1.000
_cell.length_c   1.000
_cell.angle_alpha   90.00
_cell.angle_beta   90.00
_cell.angle_gamma   90.00
#
_symmetry.space_group_name_H-M   'P 1'
#
loop_
_entity.id
_entity.type
_entity.pdbx_description
1 polymer ?
#
loop_
_entity_poly.entity_id
_entity_poly.type
_entity_poly.pdbx_seq_one_letter_code
_entity_poly.pdbx_strand_id
1 'polypeptide(L)'
;MLTRFAAKTSILAAIVFTTAYTPAFAQSPPGPSRPEFPPMDKVLEGFKQVVSTADGKPSLYTLWVNNKTNQMYAELPRNYASMKQFIAVTVASGERYAGLQGNDFYVYWRRYDNRLALIAPNVDTRSTGDAESKSSVERLFTDRVLLDLPIVTENPKTKGPIIDMDAFLVGNASSFFPGARAMNPKLASIKVAKAFPSNVEVSFEIASSSGLLKELHYSISSISPSPSYKPRAADERIGYFTTSYVDLGKYDSDEKNVRFINRWHLEKADPSLKMSPPKQPIVFYIEHTTPKRYRYWVKQGVLYWNKAFENIGIRDAIEVYQQDADSAAPKYMDLDPEDVRYNFIRWLNNDIATAIGPSRVHPMTGEILDADIILTDGWIRAYERQFSELLPKLAMQGHSPNTLAWLNDHPNWDPRVLLAQPTERARLIRENQLAQLKPMAGHPIANSDPSMLGDDQFDGLTGRTSQVNGLCLAAEGKAFELAILRMQLELAAATDDDDDKDKDKDDEEEEDEEKDKDGEKKEDNQKEDKDKKDDDKEEEKKKEDEKEKPQILDGIPEDFIGPLISDLVAHEVGHTLGLRHNFKASTIYTLEEINSPELKGKPFAGSVMDYLPINMYLPKDKEDKTEPDHTMVAVGPYDMWAIEY
;
A
#
# COMPACT_ATOMS: atom_id res chain seq x y z
N MET A 1 13.15 -68.66 45.02
CA MET A 1 13.37 -68.37 46.46
C MET A 1 12.57 -67.11 46.79
N LEU A 2 11.37 -67.25 47.36
CA LEU A 2 11.04 -67.09 48.79
C LEU A 2 11.01 -65.59 49.21
N THR A 3 9.83 -64.95 49.32
CA THR A 3 9.02 -64.68 50.56
C THR A 3 9.69 -63.71 51.55
N ARG A 4 9.04 -62.86 52.36
CA ARG A 4 7.68 -62.34 52.63
C ARG A 4 7.88 -61.38 53.84
N PHE A 5 6.97 -60.41 54.00
CA PHE A 5 6.49 -59.75 55.24
C PHE A 5 7.35 -58.76 56.09
N ALA A 6 6.87 -57.50 56.08
CA ALA A 6 6.22 -56.74 57.16
C ALA A 6 6.90 -56.40 58.50
N ALA A 7 6.89 -55.11 58.87
CA ALA A 7 6.44 -54.62 60.19
C ALA A 7 6.00 -53.14 60.12
N LYS A 8 4.87 -52.83 60.78
CA LYS A 8 4.26 -51.51 60.95
C LYS A 8 4.79 -50.83 62.22
N THR A 9 4.88 -49.50 62.20
CA THR A 9 4.74 -48.69 63.42
C THR A 9 4.06 -47.36 63.07
N SER A 10 2.85 -47.17 63.61
CA SER A 10 2.06 -45.94 63.51
C SER A 10 2.00 -45.29 64.89
N ILE A 11 2.31 -43.99 64.97
CA ILE A 11 2.10 -43.15 66.15
C ILE A 11 0.80 -42.36 65.92
N LEU A 12 -0.15 -42.55 66.83
CA LEU A 12 -1.47 -41.95 66.84
C LEU A 12 -1.42 -40.65 67.68
N ALA A 13 -1.70 -39.50 67.07
CA ALA A 13 -1.94 -38.25 67.79
C ALA A 13 -3.46 -38.01 67.85
N ALA A 14 -4.01 -37.96 69.06
CA ALA A 14 -5.42 -37.68 69.31
C ALA A 14 -5.67 -36.16 69.27
N ILE A 15 -6.57 -35.71 68.39
CA ILE A 15 -7.12 -34.36 68.42
C ILE A 15 -8.59 -34.46 68.83
N VAL A 16 -8.91 -33.79 69.94
CA VAL A 16 -10.26 -33.68 70.52
C VAL A 16 -11.07 -32.68 69.69
N PHE A 17 -12.18 -33.13 69.10
CA PHE A 17 -13.17 -32.25 68.48
C PHE A 17 -14.17 -31.77 69.53
N THR A 18 -14.17 -30.47 69.82
CA THR A 18 -15.24 -29.78 70.54
C THR A 18 -16.39 -29.48 69.58
N THR A 19 -17.54 -30.12 69.79
CA THR A 19 -18.79 -29.85 69.05
C THR A 19 -19.43 -28.56 69.55
N ALA A 20 -19.29 -27.47 68.81
CA ALA A 20 -20.09 -26.27 69.00
C ALA A 20 -21.45 -26.43 68.26
N TYR A 21 -22.54 -26.44 69.03
CA TYR A 21 -23.91 -26.44 68.52
C TYR A 21 -24.22 -25.03 67.98
N THR A 22 -24.34 -24.89 66.65
CA THR A 22 -24.89 -23.67 66.03
C THR A 22 -26.37 -23.91 65.70
N PRO A 23 -27.28 -22.97 65.98
CA PRO A 23 -28.68 -23.15 65.65
C PRO A 23 -28.86 -23.11 64.13
N ALA A 24 -29.52 -24.13 63.59
CA ALA A 24 -29.89 -24.20 62.19
C ALA A 24 -30.89 -23.08 61.87
N PHE A 25 -30.45 -22.07 61.12
CA PHE A 25 -31.37 -21.18 60.41
C PHE A 25 -32.06 -21.99 59.32
N ALA A 26 -33.37 -22.18 59.45
CA ALA A 26 -34.20 -22.73 58.39
C ALA A 26 -34.09 -21.82 57.15
N GLN A 27 -33.51 -22.33 56.08
CA GLN A 27 -33.54 -21.68 54.77
C GLN A 27 -34.99 -21.66 54.27
N SER A 28 -35.52 -20.46 54.03
CA SER A 28 -36.75 -20.27 53.28
C SER A 28 -36.66 -20.99 51.92
N PRO A 29 -37.74 -21.60 51.40
CA PRO A 29 -37.72 -22.25 50.09
C PRO A 29 -37.29 -21.24 49.01
N PRO A 30 -36.51 -21.66 47.99
CA PRO A 30 -36.08 -20.76 46.93
C PRO A 30 -37.33 -20.24 46.23
N GLY A 31 -37.60 -18.94 46.36
CA GLY A 31 -38.58 -18.25 45.53
C GLY A 31 -38.20 -18.42 44.05
N PRO A 32 -39.15 -18.23 43.11
CA PRO A 32 -38.86 -18.34 41.68
C PRO A 32 -37.65 -17.47 41.34
N SER A 33 -36.59 -18.10 40.80
CA SER A 33 -35.37 -17.42 40.41
C SER A 33 -35.71 -16.29 39.46
N ARG A 34 -35.43 -15.04 39.84
CA ARG A 34 -35.51 -13.92 38.90
C ARG A 34 -34.62 -14.24 37.70
N PRO A 35 -35.08 -14.05 36.45
CA PRO A 35 -34.26 -14.31 35.29
C PRO A 35 -32.98 -13.47 35.39
N GLU A 36 -31.84 -14.10 35.08
CA GLU A 36 -30.50 -13.51 35.21
C GLU A 36 -30.33 -12.26 34.34
N PHE A 37 -31.03 -12.22 33.20
CA PHE A 37 -31.02 -11.12 32.25
C PHE A 37 -32.44 -10.59 31.94
N PRO A 38 -32.58 -9.31 31.56
CA PRO A 38 -33.84 -8.76 31.04
C PRO A 38 -34.31 -9.52 29.80
N PRO A 39 -35.64 -9.62 29.52
CA PRO A 39 -36.15 -10.26 28.32
C PRO A 39 -35.63 -9.62 27.03
N MET A 40 -35.18 -10.43 26.06
CA MET A 40 -34.63 -9.96 24.79
C MET A 40 -35.58 -9.02 24.04
N ASP A 41 -36.87 -9.34 23.97
CA ASP A 41 -37.88 -8.51 23.28
C ASP A 41 -38.01 -7.10 23.87
N LYS A 42 -37.69 -6.95 25.16
CA LYS A 42 -37.69 -5.65 25.84
C LYS A 42 -36.40 -4.87 25.59
N VAL A 43 -35.26 -5.55 25.52
CA VAL A 43 -33.96 -4.93 25.22
C VAL A 43 -33.89 -4.46 23.77
N LEU A 44 -34.42 -5.27 22.84
CA LEU A 44 -34.41 -4.98 21.40
C LEU A 44 -35.63 -4.17 20.94
N GLU A 45 -36.41 -3.61 21.86
CA GLU A 45 -37.57 -2.78 21.53
C GLU A 45 -37.13 -1.55 20.72
N GLY A 46 -37.63 -1.43 19.48
CA GLY A 46 -37.27 -0.33 18.57
C GLY A 46 -36.02 -0.57 17.71
N PHE A 47 -35.33 -1.70 17.88
CA PHE A 47 -34.21 -2.08 17.03
C PHE A 47 -34.67 -2.83 15.78
N LYS A 48 -33.91 -2.71 14.68
CA LYS A 48 -34.10 -3.47 13.44
C LYS A 48 -32.90 -4.37 13.21
N GLN A 49 -33.15 -5.64 12.90
CA GLN A 49 -32.09 -6.58 12.54
C GLN A 49 -31.47 -6.17 11.21
N VAL A 50 -30.14 -6.20 11.13
CA VAL A 50 -29.38 -6.00 9.91
C VAL A 50 -29.41 -7.29 9.10
N VAL A 51 -29.77 -7.19 7.82
CA VAL A 51 -29.79 -8.32 6.88
C VAL A 51 -28.93 -7.93 5.69
N SER A 52 -27.75 -8.54 5.57
CA SER A 52 -26.80 -8.25 4.48
C SER A 52 -26.68 -9.38 3.47
N THR A 53 -27.31 -10.54 3.72
CA THR A 53 -27.33 -11.67 2.79
C THR A 53 -28.76 -11.97 2.33
N ALA A 54 -28.96 -12.04 1.01
CA ALA A 54 -30.28 -12.32 0.42
C ALA A 54 -30.72 -13.78 0.62
N ASP A 55 -29.77 -14.69 0.85
CA ASP A 55 -30.02 -16.13 1.06
C ASP A 55 -30.45 -16.48 2.49
N GLY A 56 -30.48 -15.49 3.40
CA GLY A 56 -30.91 -15.66 4.78
C GLY A 56 -29.96 -16.52 5.62
N LYS A 57 -28.71 -16.76 5.16
CA LYS A 57 -27.72 -17.47 5.98
C LYS A 57 -27.46 -16.72 7.28
N PRO A 58 -27.31 -17.42 8.42
CA PRO A 58 -26.92 -16.79 9.68
C PRO A 58 -25.60 -16.02 9.50
N SER A 59 -25.57 -14.80 10.01
CA SER A 59 -24.36 -13.99 10.05
C SER A 59 -23.47 -14.41 11.22
N LEU A 60 -22.18 -14.06 11.15
CA LEU A 60 -21.21 -14.28 12.21
C LEU A 60 -21.71 -13.68 13.52
N TYR A 61 -22.00 -12.37 13.51
CA TYR A 61 -22.78 -11.68 14.53
C TYR A 61 -24.12 -11.28 13.96
N THR A 62 -25.19 -11.51 14.72
CA THR A 62 -26.49 -10.92 14.36
C THR A 62 -26.51 -9.49 14.88
N LEU A 63 -26.55 -8.51 13.98
CA LEU A 63 -26.55 -7.10 14.34
C LEU A 63 -27.97 -6.55 14.39
N TRP A 64 -28.22 -5.64 15.34
CA TRP A 64 -29.43 -4.85 15.43
C TRP A 64 -29.09 -3.38 15.58
N VAL A 65 -29.77 -2.52 14.82
CA VAL A 65 -29.56 -1.06 14.87
C VAL A 65 -30.86 -0.36 15.23
N ASN A 66 -30.79 0.60 16.14
CA ASN A 66 -31.86 1.53 16.45
C ASN A 66 -31.55 2.91 15.86
N ASN A 67 -32.16 3.23 14.71
CA ASN A 67 -31.91 4.50 14.01
C ASN A 67 -32.40 5.75 14.78
N LYS A 68 -33.24 5.59 15.81
CA LYS A 68 -33.72 6.73 16.62
C LYS A 68 -32.73 7.11 17.70
N THR A 69 -32.08 6.12 18.31
CA THR A 69 -31.10 6.32 19.39
C THR A 69 -29.67 6.25 18.89
N ASN A 70 -29.45 5.84 17.64
CA ASN A 70 -28.14 5.59 17.04
C ASN A 70 -27.34 4.61 17.91
N GLN A 71 -27.94 3.46 18.21
CA GLN A 71 -27.33 2.38 19.00
C GLN A 71 -27.29 1.09 18.20
N MET A 72 -26.27 0.28 18.45
CA MET A 72 -26.05 -1.01 17.82
C MET A 72 -25.82 -2.11 18.87
N TYR A 73 -26.55 -3.22 18.72
CA TYR A 73 -26.33 -4.44 19.49
C TYR A 73 -25.92 -5.58 18.58
N ALA A 74 -25.16 -6.53 19.14
CA ALA A 74 -24.73 -7.74 18.45
C ALA A 74 -24.96 -8.98 19.30
N GLU A 75 -25.55 -10.02 18.71
CA GLU A 75 -25.57 -11.37 19.29
C GLU A 75 -24.37 -12.15 18.76
N LEU A 76 -23.58 -12.69 19.69
CA LEU A 76 -22.48 -13.59 19.38
C LEU A 76 -22.99 -15.00 19.04
N PRO A 77 -22.32 -15.75 18.15
CA PRO A 77 -22.75 -17.09 17.76
C PRO A 77 -22.61 -18.06 18.95
N ARG A 78 -23.39 -19.13 18.98
CA ARG A 78 -23.39 -20.09 20.12
C ARG A 78 -22.01 -20.63 20.50
N ASN A 79 -21.10 -20.77 19.54
CA ASN A 79 -19.73 -21.26 19.72
C ASN A 79 -18.69 -20.13 19.93
N TYR A 80 -19.12 -18.92 20.28
CA TYR A 80 -18.24 -17.74 20.45
C TYR A 80 -17.02 -18.02 21.33
N ALA A 81 -17.19 -18.81 22.41
CA ALA A 81 -16.13 -19.04 23.38
C ALA A 81 -14.96 -19.87 22.84
N SER A 82 -15.22 -20.73 21.85
CA SER A 82 -14.22 -21.53 21.15
C SER A 82 -13.75 -20.92 19.84
N MET A 83 -14.41 -19.85 19.39
CA MET A 83 -14.15 -19.23 18.09
C MET A 83 -13.05 -18.18 18.23
N LYS A 84 -11.98 -18.35 17.46
CA LYS A 84 -10.96 -17.33 17.28
C LYS A 84 -11.39 -16.41 16.14
N GLN A 85 -11.12 -15.14 16.31
CA GLN A 85 -11.54 -14.08 15.42
C GLN A 85 -10.38 -13.14 15.15
N PHE A 86 -10.50 -12.44 14.05
CA PHE A 86 -9.59 -11.39 13.65
C PHE A 86 -10.37 -10.08 13.64
N ILE A 87 -9.90 -9.08 14.37
CA ILE A 87 -10.44 -7.72 14.34
C ILE A 87 -9.42 -6.86 13.62
N ALA A 88 -9.77 -6.47 12.40
CA ALA A 88 -9.03 -5.57 11.57
C ALA A 88 -9.59 -4.16 11.74
N VAL A 89 -8.73 -3.17 11.98
CA VAL A 89 -9.15 -1.80 12.19
C VAL A 89 -8.52 -0.85 11.16
N THR A 90 -9.29 0.14 10.71
CA THR A 90 -8.85 1.18 9.78
C THR A 90 -9.51 2.51 10.12
N VAL A 91 -8.81 3.62 9.88
CA VAL A 91 -9.42 4.95 9.83
C VAL A 91 -9.81 5.21 8.38
N ALA A 92 -11.08 5.03 8.04
CA ALA A 92 -11.56 5.05 6.66
C ALA A 92 -11.64 6.47 6.07
N SER A 93 -11.82 7.49 6.91
CA SER A 93 -11.89 8.90 6.50
C SER A 93 -11.53 9.87 7.62
N GLY A 94 -11.28 11.13 7.27
CA GLY A 94 -11.03 12.21 8.24
C GLY A 94 -9.57 12.41 8.63
N GLU A 95 -8.62 11.81 7.90
CA GLU A 95 -7.19 12.10 8.02
C GLU A 95 -6.42 11.91 6.71
N ARG A 96 -5.17 12.37 6.71
CA ARG A 96 -4.33 12.44 5.50
C ARG A 96 -3.99 11.08 4.89
N TYR A 97 -3.87 10.05 5.74
CA TYR A 97 -3.60 8.66 5.35
C TYR A 97 -4.83 7.76 5.57
N ALA A 98 -6.02 8.34 5.46
CA ALA A 98 -7.25 7.57 5.60
C ALA A 98 -7.26 6.41 4.60
N GLY A 99 -7.69 5.25 5.08
CA GLY A 99 -7.68 3.99 4.35
C GLY A 99 -6.43 3.13 4.56
N LEU A 100 -5.39 3.64 5.22
CA LEU A 100 -4.24 2.84 5.60
C LEU A 100 -4.63 1.79 6.66
N GLN A 101 -4.32 0.53 6.38
CA GLN A 101 -4.54 -0.56 7.31
C GLN A 101 -3.93 -0.24 8.68
N GLY A 102 -4.78 -0.21 9.71
CA GLY A 102 -4.37 -0.01 11.09
C GLY A 102 -3.95 -1.32 11.76
N ASN A 103 -4.07 -1.37 13.09
CA ASN A 103 -3.78 -2.58 13.84
C ASN A 103 -4.71 -3.74 13.44
N ASP A 104 -4.28 -4.94 13.78
CA ASP A 104 -5.15 -6.11 13.82
C ASP A 104 -5.01 -6.86 15.15
N PHE A 105 -6.03 -7.65 15.46
CA PHE A 105 -6.12 -8.36 16.73
C PHE A 105 -6.65 -9.77 16.50
N TYR A 106 -5.83 -10.77 16.82
CA TYR A 106 -6.27 -12.15 16.95
C TYR A 106 -6.84 -12.38 18.34
N VAL A 107 -8.13 -12.68 18.43
CA VAL A 107 -8.89 -12.63 19.70
C VAL A 107 -9.92 -13.74 19.83
N TYR A 108 -10.43 -13.93 21.03
CA TYR A 108 -11.62 -14.72 21.31
C TYR A 108 -12.35 -14.18 22.53
N TRP A 109 -13.60 -14.57 22.66
CA TRP A 109 -14.44 -14.19 23.79
C TRP A 109 -14.37 -15.23 24.90
N ARG A 110 -14.31 -14.78 26.15
CA ARG A 110 -14.44 -15.64 27.33
C ARG A 110 -15.49 -15.07 28.27
N ARG A 111 -16.40 -15.92 28.74
CA ARG A 111 -17.45 -15.54 29.69
C ARG A 111 -16.96 -15.60 31.13
N TYR A 112 -17.33 -14.56 31.89
CA TYR A 112 -17.20 -14.46 33.34
C TYR A 112 -18.56 -14.04 33.90
N ASP A 113 -19.36 -15.01 34.34
CA ASP A 113 -20.73 -14.81 34.83
C ASP A 113 -21.59 -13.99 33.85
N ASN A 114 -21.93 -12.75 34.20
CA ASN A 114 -22.73 -11.81 33.40
C ASN A 114 -21.89 -10.87 32.52
N ARG A 115 -20.60 -11.17 32.32
CA ARG A 115 -19.67 -10.39 31.49
C ARG A 115 -18.94 -11.26 30.48
N LEU A 116 -18.46 -10.61 29.43
CA LEU A 116 -17.62 -11.17 28.40
C LEU A 116 -16.32 -10.39 28.33
N ALA A 117 -15.19 -11.10 28.41
CA ALA A 117 -13.87 -10.54 28.17
C ALA A 117 -13.43 -10.86 26.74
N LEU A 118 -12.90 -9.85 26.04
CA LEU A 118 -12.18 -10.05 24.79
C LEU A 118 -10.71 -10.33 25.11
N ILE A 119 -10.20 -11.47 24.64
CA ILE A 119 -8.89 -11.98 25.00
C ILE A 119 -8.04 -12.17 23.76
N ALA A 120 -6.83 -11.59 23.76
CA ALA A 120 -5.77 -11.89 22.80
C ALA A 120 -4.94 -13.08 23.32
N PRO A 121 -4.83 -14.19 22.58
CA PRO A 121 -4.04 -15.33 23.03
C PRO A 121 -2.54 -15.04 22.94
N ASN A 122 -1.75 -15.67 23.82
CA ASN A 122 -0.30 -15.64 23.66
C ASN A 122 0.12 -16.48 22.45
N VAL A 123 0.66 -15.83 21.43
CA VAL A 123 1.13 -16.48 20.19
C VAL A 123 2.65 -16.44 20.05
N ASP A 124 3.34 -15.64 20.87
CA ASP A 124 4.77 -15.34 20.73
C ASP A 124 5.66 -16.39 21.39
N THR A 125 5.15 -17.12 22.37
CA THR A 125 5.91 -18.15 23.09
C THR A 125 5.16 -19.49 23.07
N ARG A 126 5.81 -20.55 22.58
CA ARG A 126 5.24 -21.89 22.38
C ARG A 126 6.23 -22.96 22.84
N SER A 127 5.81 -24.22 22.87
CA SER A 127 6.71 -25.36 23.07
C SER A 127 6.37 -26.54 22.17
N THR A 128 7.34 -27.04 21.41
CA THR A 128 7.25 -28.33 20.71
C THR A 128 7.83 -29.50 21.52
N GLY A 129 8.33 -29.24 22.73
CA GLY A 129 8.98 -30.22 23.61
C GLY A 129 8.03 -31.25 24.23
N ASP A 130 8.47 -31.80 25.35
CA ASP A 130 7.69 -32.75 26.16
C ASP A 130 6.42 -32.11 26.76
N ALA A 131 5.60 -32.94 27.40
CA ALA A 131 4.32 -32.51 27.96
C ALA A 131 4.51 -31.50 29.10
N GLU A 132 5.59 -31.63 29.86
CA GLU A 132 5.97 -30.76 30.97
C GLU A 132 6.34 -29.36 30.47
N SER A 133 7.13 -29.27 29.40
CA SER A 133 7.48 -28.01 28.75
C SER A 133 6.24 -27.31 28.20
N LYS A 134 5.36 -28.03 27.50
CA LYS A 134 4.08 -27.49 27.00
C LYS A 134 3.19 -26.96 28.13
N SER A 135 2.98 -27.76 29.17
CA SER A 135 2.20 -27.36 30.34
C SER A 135 2.82 -26.18 31.07
N SER A 136 4.15 -26.13 31.17
CA SER A 136 4.86 -25.00 31.78
C SER A 136 4.69 -23.71 30.96
N VAL A 137 4.83 -23.78 29.63
CA VAL A 137 4.62 -22.62 28.75
C VAL A 137 3.18 -22.11 28.85
N GLU A 138 2.18 -22.99 28.78
CA GLU A 138 0.76 -22.62 28.94
C GLU A 138 0.48 -21.94 30.29
N ARG A 139 1.16 -22.37 31.35
CA ARG A 139 1.03 -21.77 32.69
C ARG A 139 1.75 -20.42 32.83
N LEU A 140 2.92 -20.27 32.22
CA LEU A 140 3.77 -19.08 32.38
C LEU A 140 3.37 -17.93 31.44
N PHE A 141 3.00 -18.25 30.20
CA PHE A 141 2.72 -17.28 29.16
C PHE A 141 1.22 -17.26 28.87
N THR A 142 0.49 -16.55 29.73
CA THR A 142 -0.96 -16.49 29.66
C THR A 142 -1.46 -15.50 28.62
N ASP A 143 -2.69 -15.71 28.17
CA ASP A 143 -3.41 -14.79 27.31
C ASP A 143 -3.66 -13.42 27.99
N ARG A 144 -3.89 -12.39 27.16
CA ARG A 144 -4.12 -11.01 27.60
C ARG A 144 -5.58 -10.61 27.45
N VAL A 145 -6.19 -10.13 28.54
CA VAL A 145 -7.50 -9.44 28.46
C VAL A 145 -7.29 -8.07 27.83
N LEU A 146 -7.99 -7.79 26.73
CA LEU A 146 -7.96 -6.50 26.05
C LEU A 146 -8.99 -5.55 26.65
N LEU A 147 -10.21 -6.04 26.83
CA LEU A 147 -11.36 -5.32 27.39
C LEU A 147 -12.41 -6.31 27.87
N ASP A 148 -13.43 -5.81 28.57
CA ASP A 148 -14.58 -6.59 28.97
C ASP A 148 -15.89 -5.79 28.87
N LEU A 149 -17.00 -6.50 28.65
CA LEU A 149 -18.33 -5.95 28.41
C LEU A 149 -19.38 -6.71 29.21
N PRO A 150 -20.44 -6.03 29.71
CA PRO A 150 -21.60 -6.72 30.26
C PRO A 150 -22.39 -7.45 29.16
N ILE A 151 -22.97 -8.59 29.51
CA ILE A 151 -24.01 -9.22 28.68
C ILE A 151 -25.31 -8.44 28.93
N VAL A 152 -25.86 -7.84 27.87
CA VAL A 152 -27.08 -7.02 27.95
C VAL A 152 -28.31 -7.92 28.13
N THR A 153 -28.36 -9.00 27.35
CA THR A 153 -29.36 -10.07 27.44
C THR A 153 -28.84 -11.31 26.72
N GLU A 154 -29.63 -12.38 26.73
CA GLU A 154 -29.35 -13.60 25.97
C GLU A 154 -30.53 -13.92 25.06
N ASN A 155 -30.20 -14.43 23.87
CA ASN A 155 -31.22 -14.96 23.00
C ASN A 155 -31.73 -16.32 23.55
N PRO A 156 -33.03 -16.43 23.88
CA PRO A 156 -33.56 -17.64 24.52
C PRO A 156 -33.49 -18.88 23.62
N LYS A 157 -33.46 -18.70 22.29
CA LYS A 157 -33.42 -19.78 21.27
C LYS A 157 -32.00 -20.27 21.00
N THR A 158 -31.08 -19.36 20.72
CA THR A 158 -29.70 -19.68 20.30
C THR A 158 -28.75 -19.82 21.50
N LYS A 159 -29.10 -19.24 22.65
CA LYS A 159 -28.23 -19.05 23.82
C LYS A 159 -27.02 -18.15 23.55
N GLY A 160 -27.06 -17.35 22.47
CA GLY A 160 -26.06 -16.34 22.16
C GLY A 160 -26.18 -15.15 23.11
N PRO A 161 -25.08 -14.68 23.71
CA PRO A 161 -25.07 -13.45 24.49
C PRO A 161 -25.17 -12.23 23.56
N ILE A 162 -25.92 -11.22 23.98
CA ILE A 162 -26.06 -9.94 23.28
C ILE A 162 -25.21 -8.89 23.97
N ILE A 163 -24.35 -8.23 23.20
CA ILE A 163 -23.43 -7.17 23.65
C ILE A 163 -23.78 -5.82 23.03
N ASP A 164 -23.34 -4.77 23.72
CA ASP A 164 -23.42 -3.39 23.26
C ASP A 164 -22.22 -3.04 22.36
N MET A 165 -22.47 -2.79 21.08
CA MET A 165 -21.43 -2.50 20.09
C MET A 165 -20.89 -1.08 20.22
N ASP A 166 -21.68 -0.13 20.71
CA ASP A 166 -21.23 1.21 21.04
C ASP A 166 -20.23 1.14 22.20
N ALA A 167 -20.56 0.41 23.27
CA ALA A 167 -19.62 0.20 24.38
C ALA A 167 -18.35 -0.54 23.91
N PHE A 168 -18.50 -1.51 23.00
CA PHE A 168 -17.40 -2.29 22.48
C PHE A 168 -16.44 -1.49 21.59
N LEU A 169 -16.96 -0.85 20.54
CA LEU A 169 -16.16 -0.29 19.45
C LEU A 169 -15.98 1.23 19.55
N VAL A 170 -16.85 1.92 20.27
CA VAL A 170 -16.74 3.37 20.48
C VAL A 170 -16.22 3.67 21.89
N GLY A 171 -16.89 3.13 22.92
CA GLY A 171 -16.51 3.34 24.33
C GLY A 171 -15.13 2.81 24.67
N ASN A 172 -14.73 1.70 24.03
CA ASN A 172 -13.40 1.09 24.17
C ASN A 172 -12.53 1.25 22.91
N ALA A 173 -12.81 2.24 22.05
CA ALA A 173 -12.01 2.50 20.84
C ALA A 173 -10.51 2.63 21.14
N SER A 174 -10.14 3.17 22.31
CA SER A 174 -8.74 3.32 22.72
C SER A 174 -7.94 2.03 22.87
N SER A 175 -8.62 0.89 23.00
CA SER A 175 -8.01 -0.44 23.04
C SER A 175 -7.54 -0.90 21.65
N PHE A 176 -8.13 -0.34 20.60
CA PHE A 176 -7.82 -0.64 19.19
C PHE A 176 -6.99 0.47 18.54
N PHE A 177 -7.35 1.71 18.84
CA PHE A 177 -6.75 2.94 18.35
C PHE A 177 -6.26 3.78 19.54
N PRO A 178 -4.97 3.75 19.91
CA PRO A 178 -4.48 4.54 21.05
C PRO A 178 -4.84 6.04 20.98
N GLY A 179 -4.91 6.61 19.77
CA GLY A 179 -5.35 7.99 19.53
C GLY A 179 -6.83 8.27 19.80
N ALA A 180 -7.68 7.25 19.91
CA ALA A 180 -9.11 7.40 20.17
C ALA A 180 -9.45 7.88 21.59
N ARG A 181 -8.47 7.88 22.52
CA ARG A 181 -8.66 8.47 23.87
C ARG A 181 -9.09 9.93 23.83
N ALA A 182 -8.72 10.64 22.77
CA ALA A 182 -9.01 12.06 22.59
C ALA A 182 -10.29 12.30 21.76
N MET A 183 -11.07 11.27 21.43
CA MET A 183 -12.30 11.39 20.66
C MET A 183 -13.52 11.55 21.56
N ASN A 184 -14.59 12.16 21.04
CA ASN A 184 -15.85 12.35 21.77
C ASN A 184 -16.88 11.27 21.41
N PRO A 185 -17.04 10.21 22.22
CA PRO A 185 -17.94 9.09 21.91
C PRO A 185 -19.42 9.50 21.89
N LYS A 186 -19.80 10.63 22.51
CA LYS A 186 -21.18 11.12 22.52
C LYS A 186 -21.63 11.65 21.16
N LEU A 187 -20.68 11.92 20.27
CA LEU A 187 -20.93 12.37 18.90
C LEU A 187 -20.74 11.24 17.88
N ALA A 188 -20.57 10.00 18.34
CA ALA A 188 -20.43 8.87 17.44
C ALA A 188 -21.72 8.64 16.66
N SER A 189 -21.61 8.40 15.35
CA SER A 189 -22.73 8.02 14.48
C SER A 189 -22.39 6.77 13.68
N ILE A 190 -23.34 5.83 13.59
CA ILE A 190 -23.14 4.58 12.83
C ILE A 190 -23.17 4.93 11.33
N LYS A 191 -22.13 4.55 10.59
CA LYS A 191 -22.04 4.73 9.13
C LYS A 191 -22.25 3.42 8.38
N VAL A 192 -21.54 2.37 8.79
CA VAL A 192 -21.65 1.04 8.20
C VAL A 192 -22.11 0.04 9.26
N ALA A 193 -23.03 -0.84 8.87
CA ALA A 193 -23.43 -2.03 9.62
C ALA A 193 -23.80 -3.13 8.62
N LYS A 194 -22.84 -4.02 8.32
CA LYS A 194 -23.03 -5.17 7.44
C LYS A 194 -22.73 -6.46 8.21
N ALA A 195 -23.55 -7.49 8.01
CA ALA A 195 -23.44 -8.76 8.73
C ALA A 195 -23.47 -9.95 7.76
N PHE A 196 -22.34 -10.63 7.62
CA PHE A 196 -22.16 -11.77 6.70
C PHE A 196 -21.83 -13.05 7.49
N PRO A 197 -21.87 -14.24 6.85
CA PRO A 197 -21.65 -15.51 7.56
C PRO A 197 -20.28 -15.65 8.23
N SER A 198 -19.25 -15.05 7.65
CA SER A 198 -17.86 -15.18 8.12
C SER A 198 -17.25 -13.89 8.65
N ASN A 199 -17.94 -12.76 8.52
CA ASN A 199 -17.46 -11.45 8.95
C ASN A 199 -18.60 -10.46 9.22
N VAL A 200 -18.31 -9.42 10.00
CA VAL A 200 -19.17 -8.23 10.13
C VAL A 200 -18.33 -6.98 9.91
N GLU A 201 -18.92 -6.01 9.21
CA GLU A 201 -18.30 -4.72 8.90
C GLU A 201 -19.10 -3.63 9.61
N VAL A 202 -18.42 -2.90 10.50
CA VAL A 202 -19.06 -1.87 11.32
C VAL A 202 -18.18 -0.63 11.33
N SER A 203 -18.76 0.54 11.08
CA SER A 203 -18.05 1.81 11.20
C SER A 203 -18.83 2.88 11.93
N PHE A 204 -18.06 3.75 12.58
CA PHE A 204 -18.57 4.89 13.34
C PHE A 204 -17.83 6.16 12.92
N GLU A 205 -18.57 7.21 12.57
CA GLU A 205 -18.01 8.55 12.48
C GLU A 205 -17.98 9.17 13.87
N ILE A 206 -16.82 9.68 14.28
CA ILE A 206 -16.58 10.23 15.60
C ILE A 206 -15.79 11.54 15.49
N ALA A 207 -16.11 12.51 16.34
CA ALA A 207 -15.36 13.76 16.43
C ALA A 207 -14.05 13.55 17.23
N SER A 208 -12.91 13.87 16.61
CA SER A 208 -11.61 13.91 17.27
C SER A 208 -11.45 15.15 18.15
N SER A 209 -10.42 15.17 19.00
CA SER A 209 -10.06 16.34 19.82
C SER A 209 -9.74 17.59 19.01
N SER A 210 -9.31 17.42 17.75
CA SER A 210 -9.05 18.52 16.82
C SER A 210 -10.33 19.12 16.21
N GLY A 211 -11.49 18.53 16.47
CA GLY A 211 -12.77 18.90 15.85
C GLY A 211 -13.02 18.26 14.48
N LEU A 212 -12.04 17.53 13.93
CA LEU A 212 -12.22 16.76 12.70
C LEU A 212 -13.10 15.52 12.95
N LEU A 213 -14.05 15.27 12.05
CA LEU A 213 -14.80 14.01 11.99
C LEU A 213 -13.90 12.94 11.36
N LYS A 214 -13.82 11.78 12.00
CA LYS A 214 -13.10 10.60 11.52
C LYS A 214 -14.03 9.41 11.48
N GLU A 215 -13.88 8.56 10.47
CA GLU A 215 -14.58 7.28 10.42
C GLU A 215 -13.65 6.16 10.90
N LEU A 216 -14.03 5.50 11.98
CA LEU A 216 -13.37 4.30 12.49
C LEU A 216 -14.10 3.07 11.95
N HIS A 217 -13.41 2.27 11.16
CA HIS A 217 -13.93 1.03 10.58
C HIS A 217 -13.33 -0.19 11.30
N TYR A 218 -14.20 -1.17 11.57
CA TYR A 218 -13.87 -2.44 12.19
C TYR A 218 -14.42 -3.58 11.32
N SER A 219 -13.50 -4.39 10.80
CA SER A 219 -13.83 -5.68 10.19
C SER A 219 -13.57 -6.79 11.19
N ILE A 220 -14.61 -7.53 11.57
CA ILE A 220 -14.52 -8.64 12.52
C ILE A 220 -14.81 -9.92 11.77
N SER A 221 -13.80 -10.77 11.62
CA SER A 221 -13.87 -11.98 10.82
C SER A 221 -13.59 -13.23 11.65
N SER A 222 -14.31 -14.31 11.38
CA SER A 222 -13.91 -15.63 11.86
C SER A 222 -12.66 -16.06 11.12
N ILE A 223 -11.65 -16.51 11.84
CA ILE A 223 -10.43 -17.05 11.23
C ILE A 223 -10.28 -18.50 11.64
N SER A 224 -10.11 -19.37 10.65
CA SER A 224 -9.82 -20.78 10.86
C SER A 224 -8.75 -21.16 9.87
N PRO A 225 -7.55 -21.57 10.34
CA PRO A 225 -6.47 -21.93 9.44
C PRO A 225 -6.94 -23.06 8.54
N SER A 226 -6.68 -22.95 7.23
CA SER A 226 -6.98 -24.05 6.33
C SER A 226 -6.19 -25.28 6.76
N PRO A 227 -6.82 -26.46 6.91
CA PRO A 227 -6.10 -27.69 7.22
C PRO A 227 -5.11 -28.10 6.11
N SER A 228 -5.26 -27.57 4.89
CA SER A 228 -4.30 -27.77 3.80
C SER A 228 -3.16 -26.76 3.79
N TYR A 229 -3.29 -25.60 4.43
CA TYR A 229 -2.23 -24.60 4.46
C TYR A 229 -1.07 -25.09 5.33
N LYS A 230 0.14 -25.04 4.76
CA LYS A 230 1.36 -25.40 5.47
C LYS A 230 2.25 -24.16 5.60
N PRO A 231 2.56 -23.73 6.83
CA PRO A 231 3.57 -22.72 7.08
C PRO A 231 4.90 -23.14 6.45
N ARG A 232 5.60 -22.18 5.84
CA ARG A 232 6.91 -22.40 5.23
C ARG A 232 7.97 -21.72 6.09
N ALA A 233 8.93 -22.49 6.59
CA ALA A 233 10.05 -21.94 7.37
C ALA A 233 10.77 -20.86 6.56
N ALA A 234 11.16 -19.77 7.21
CA ALA A 234 11.87 -18.68 6.56
C ALA A 234 13.34 -19.03 6.36
N ASP A 235 13.83 -18.83 5.14
CA ASP A 235 15.26 -18.85 4.83
C ASP A 235 15.76 -17.41 4.85
N GLU A 236 16.82 -17.15 5.61
CA GLU A 236 17.36 -15.80 5.81
C GLU A 236 17.96 -15.17 4.55
N ARG A 237 18.26 -15.98 3.54
CA ARG A 237 18.80 -15.53 2.25
C ARG A 237 17.72 -14.96 1.34
N ILE A 238 16.44 -15.17 1.68
CA ILE A 238 15.29 -14.77 0.87
C ILE A 238 14.49 -13.74 1.65
N GLY A 239 14.36 -12.55 1.08
CA GLY A 239 13.70 -11.41 1.71
C GLY A 239 12.18 -11.54 1.78
N TYR A 240 11.65 -12.41 2.64
CA TYR A 240 10.22 -12.43 3.00
C TYR A 240 9.95 -11.74 4.35
N PHE A 241 8.81 -11.08 4.50
CA PHE A 241 8.23 -10.77 5.81
C PHE A 241 7.94 -12.08 6.56
N THR A 242 8.04 -12.04 7.88
CA THR A 242 7.95 -13.27 8.68
C THR A 242 6.99 -13.15 9.85
N THR A 243 6.27 -14.23 10.10
CA THR A 243 5.57 -14.50 11.35
C THR A 243 6.48 -15.37 12.22
N SER A 244 6.80 -14.92 13.44
CA SER A 244 7.79 -15.57 14.31
C SER A 244 7.26 -15.89 15.69
N TYR A 245 7.81 -16.93 16.32
CA TYR A 245 7.58 -17.24 17.72
C TYR A 245 8.82 -17.88 18.34
N VAL A 246 8.89 -17.84 19.67
CA VAL A 246 9.92 -18.48 20.47
C VAL A 246 9.44 -19.86 20.92
N ASP A 247 10.17 -20.91 20.53
CA ASP A 247 9.93 -22.29 20.94
C ASP A 247 10.81 -22.68 22.14
N LEU A 248 10.23 -22.70 23.34
CA LEU A 248 10.91 -23.10 24.57
C LEU A 248 10.98 -24.61 24.78
N GLY A 249 10.53 -25.41 23.81
CA GLY A 249 10.87 -26.82 23.70
C GLY A 249 12.26 -27.05 23.11
N LYS A 250 12.88 -26.00 22.57
CA LYS A 250 14.22 -26.02 21.95
C LYS A 250 15.25 -25.32 22.86
N TYR A 251 16.48 -25.79 22.82
CA TYR A 251 17.60 -25.27 23.62
C TYR A 251 18.60 -24.46 22.81
N ASP A 252 18.78 -24.82 21.53
CA ASP A 252 19.67 -24.10 20.62
C ASP A 252 19.05 -22.73 20.26
N SER A 253 19.87 -21.68 20.26
CA SER A 253 19.41 -20.31 19.97
C SER A 253 18.83 -20.16 18.57
N ASP A 254 19.36 -20.93 17.61
CA ASP A 254 18.99 -20.82 16.19
C ASP A 254 17.71 -21.61 15.92
N GLU A 255 17.46 -22.70 16.66
CA GLU A 255 16.21 -23.47 16.59
C GLU A 255 15.06 -22.84 17.39
N LYS A 256 15.38 -22.14 18.48
CA LYS A 256 14.39 -21.53 19.37
C LYS A 256 13.59 -20.43 18.68
N ASN A 257 14.19 -19.69 17.76
CA ASN A 257 13.52 -18.59 17.06
C ASN A 257 12.93 -19.09 15.74
N VAL A 258 11.69 -19.58 15.81
CA VAL A 258 10.99 -20.12 14.63
C VAL A 258 10.38 -18.98 13.83
N ARG A 259 10.62 -18.97 12.52
CA ARG A 259 10.13 -17.96 11.58
C ARG A 259 9.44 -18.66 10.41
N PHE A 260 8.25 -18.23 10.07
CA PHE A 260 7.56 -18.61 8.84
C PHE A 260 7.49 -17.41 7.89
N ILE A 261 7.65 -17.64 6.58
CA ILE A 261 7.39 -16.58 5.60
C ILE A 261 5.89 -16.26 5.58
N ASN A 262 5.58 -14.99 5.35
CA ASN A 262 4.22 -14.56 5.09
C ASN A 262 3.90 -14.82 3.62
N ARG A 263 2.84 -15.58 3.32
CA ARG A 263 2.43 -15.86 1.93
C ARG A 263 0.96 -16.20 1.80
N TRP A 264 0.42 -16.03 0.60
CA TRP A 264 -0.93 -16.47 0.24
C TRP A 264 -1.04 -17.99 0.17
N HIS A 265 -2.23 -18.50 0.50
CA HIS A 265 -2.57 -19.90 0.33
C HIS A 265 -3.02 -20.18 -1.11
N LEU A 266 -2.05 -20.49 -1.98
CA LEU A 266 -2.31 -20.83 -3.37
C LEU A 266 -2.11 -22.33 -3.62
N GLU A 267 -3.13 -22.95 -4.23
CA GLU A 267 -3.11 -24.33 -4.68
C GLU A 267 -3.64 -24.41 -6.11
N LYS A 268 -3.10 -25.30 -6.93
CA LYS A 268 -3.68 -25.62 -8.25
C LYS A 268 -5.10 -26.14 -8.07
N ALA A 269 -6.02 -25.66 -8.90
CA ALA A 269 -7.36 -26.20 -9.04
C ALA A 269 -7.33 -27.69 -9.42
N ASP A 270 -6.45 -28.04 -10.38
CA ASP A 270 -6.12 -29.43 -10.73
C ASP A 270 -4.61 -29.68 -10.51
N PRO A 271 -4.23 -30.37 -9.42
CA PRO A 271 -2.84 -30.69 -9.12
C PRO A 271 -2.17 -31.65 -10.14
N SER A 272 -2.95 -32.36 -10.95
CA SER A 272 -2.41 -33.31 -11.94
C SER A 272 -1.86 -32.61 -13.19
N LEU A 273 -2.28 -31.37 -13.44
CA LEU A 273 -1.83 -30.59 -14.59
C LEU A 273 -0.49 -29.90 -14.31
N LYS A 274 0.35 -29.82 -15.35
CA LYS A 274 1.58 -29.02 -15.30
C LYS A 274 1.24 -27.54 -15.03
N MET A 275 0.23 -27.03 -15.72
CA MET A 275 -0.32 -25.68 -15.55
C MET A 275 -1.80 -25.76 -15.18
N SER A 276 -2.21 -25.10 -14.11
CA SER A 276 -3.62 -25.03 -13.68
C SER A 276 -3.93 -23.62 -13.17
N PRO A 277 -5.16 -23.10 -13.34
CA PRO A 277 -5.60 -21.95 -12.53
C PRO A 277 -5.55 -22.31 -11.03
N PRO A 278 -5.51 -21.32 -10.12
CA PRO A 278 -5.59 -21.57 -8.69
C PRO A 278 -7.01 -22.03 -8.29
N LYS A 279 -7.13 -22.73 -7.16
CA LYS A 279 -8.44 -23.00 -6.53
C LYS A 279 -9.15 -21.71 -6.14
N GLN A 280 -8.38 -20.76 -5.63
CA GLN A 280 -8.82 -19.41 -5.24
C GLN A 280 -7.73 -18.44 -5.72
N PRO A 281 -8.03 -17.55 -6.68
CA PRO A 281 -7.09 -16.53 -7.11
C PRO A 281 -6.94 -15.43 -6.04
N ILE A 282 -5.80 -14.74 -6.06
CA ILE A 282 -5.63 -13.48 -5.33
C ILE A 282 -6.31 -12.40 -6.17
N VAL A 283 -7.40 -11.83 -5.66
CA VAL A 283 -8.20 -10.86 -6.42
C VAL A 283 -7.95 -9.46 -5.85
N PHE A 284 -7.53 -8.53 -6.71
CA PHE A 284 -7.44 -7.10 -6.40
C PHE A 284 -8.53 -6.29 -7.10
N TYR A 285 -9.07 -5.29 -6.41
CA TYR A 285 -10.03 -4.34 -6.95
C TYR A 285 -9.40 -2.94 -7.02
N ILE A 286 -9.36 -2.35 -8.21
CA ILE A 286 -8.98 -0.94 -8.38
C ILE A 286 -10.16 -0.08 -7.93
N GLU A 287 -9.93 0.76 -6.92
CA GLU A 287 -10.93 1.69 -6.37
C GLU A 287 -11.37 2.71 -7.42
N HIS A 288 -12.66 3.08 -7.40
CA HIS A 288 -13.25 4.04 -8.34
C HIS A 288 -12.61 5.45 -8.28
N THR A 289 -11.91 5.79 -7.20
CA THR A 289 -11.17 7.05 -7.02
C THR A 289 -9.88 7.09 -7.84
N THR A 290 -9.34 5.93 -8.26
CA THR A 290 -8.15 5.85 -9.10
C THR A 290 -8.41 6.57 -10.42
N PRO A 291 -7.57 7.53 -10.85
CA PRO A 291 -7.78 8.25 -12.09
C PRO A 291 -7.83 7.31 -13.31
N LYS A 292 -8.86 7.45 -14.17
CA LYS A 292 -9.09 6.56 -15.33
C LYS A 292 -7.84 6.37 -16.21
N ARG A 293 -7.09 7.45 -16.42
CA ARG A 293 -5.85 7.48 -17.20
C ARG A 293 -4.74 6.55 -16.68
N TYR A 294 -4.75 6.21 -15.39
CA TYR A 294 -3.72 5.35 -14.78
C TYR A 294 -4.17 3.91 -14.54
N ARG A 295 -5.47 3.62 -14.65
CA ARG A 295 -6.02 2.29 -14.30
C ARG A 295 -5.44 1.16 -15.14
N TYR A 296 -5.12 1.43 -16.41
CA TYR A 296 -4.47 0.45 -17.27
C TYR A 296 -3.10 0.05 -16.71
N TRP A 297 -2.24 1.02 -16.42
CA TRP A 297 -0.89 0.81 -15.91
C TRP A 297 -0.88 0.22 -14.49
N VAL A 298 -1.80 0.67 -13.62
CA VAL A 298 -2.02 0.04 -12.31
C VAL A 298 -2.34 -1.45 -12.47
N LYS A 299 -3.27 -1.79 -13.38
CA LYS A 299 -3.61 -3.19 -13.66
C LYS A 299 -2.41 -3.98 -14.19
N GLN A 300 -1.60 -3.41 -15.07
CA GLN A 300 -0.42 -4.10 -15.63
C GLN A 300 0.60 -4.45 -14.53
N GLY A 301 0.93 -3.49 -13.65
CA GLY A 301 1.87 -3.73 -12.55
C GLY A 301 1.48 -4.90 -11.65
N VAL A 302 0.18 -5.06 -11.37
CA VAL A 302 -0.34 -6.21 -10.62
C VAL A 302 -0.15 -7.52 -11.39
N LEU A 303 -0.47 -7.51 -12.69
CA LEU A 303 -0.44 -8.71 -13.50
C LEU A 303 0.97 -9.20 -13.84
N TYR A 304 2.01 -8.37 -13.70
CA TYR A 304 3.41 -8.80 -13.90
C TYR A 304 3.78 -10.03 -13.06
N TRP A 305 3.24 -10.15 -11.85
CA TRP A 305 3.51 -11.25 -10.94
C TRP A 305 2.93 -12.60 -11.39
N ASN A 306 1.93 -12.63 -12.28
CA ASN A 306 1.42 -13.89 -12.83
C ASN A 306 2.52 -14.68 -13.53
N LYS A 307 3.51 -14.00 -14.12
CA LYS A 307 4.67 -14.67 -14.73
C LYS A 307 5.46 -15.50 -13.71
N ALA A 308 5.63 -14.99 -12.49
CA ALA A 308 6.30 -15.71 -11.41
C ALA A 308 5.50 -16.93 -10.95
N PHE A 309 4.18 -16.82 -10.86
CA PHE A 309 3.32 -17.96 -10.52
C PHE A 309 3.25 -19.02 -11.62
N GLU A 310 3.40 -18.63 -12.89
CA GLU A 310 3.48 -19.59 -13.98
C GLU A 310 4.66 -20.56 -13.83
N ASN A 311 5.78 -20.10 -13.27
CA ASN A 311 6.96 -20.95 -13.01
C ASN A 311 6.66 -22.07 -12.02
N ILE A 312 5.78 -21.85 -11.04
CA ILE A 312 5.32 -22.90 -10.10
C ILE A 312 4.10 -23.66 -10.60
N GLY A 313 3.69 -23.43 -11.85
CA GLY A 313 2.62 -24.15 -12.51
C GLY A 313 1.21 -23.60 -12.26
N ILE A 314 1.09 -22.37 -11.77
CA ILE A 314 -0.19 -21.69 -11.53
C ILE A 314 -0.34 -20.55 -12.55
N ARG A 315 -1.29 -20.68 -13.47
CA ARG A 315 -1.65 -19.57 -14.38
C ARG A 315 -2.72 -18.71 -13.75
N ASP A 316 -2.74 -17.42 -14.08
CA ASP A 316 -3.77 -16.47 -13.62
C ASP A 316 -3.95 -16.54 -12.08
N ALA A 317 -2.83 -16.57 -11.34
CA ALA A 317 -2.82 -16.61 -9.89
C ALA A 317 -3.41 -15.34 -9.27
N ILE A 318 -3.19 -14.20 -9.94
CA ILE A 318 -3.69 -12.88 -9.57
C ILE A 318 -4.68 -12.39 -10.63
N GLU A 319 -5.85 -11.93 -10.17
CA GLU A 319 -6.88 -11.30 -11.00
C GLU A 319 -7.10 -9.85 -10.56
N VAL A 320 -7.46 -8.98 -11.51
CA VAL A 320 -7.71 -7.56 -11.26
C VAL A 320 -9.06 -7.15 -11.83
N TYR A 321 -9.93 -6.65 -10.94
CA TYR A 321 -11.20 -6.01 -11.28
C TYR A 321 -11.15 -4.53 -10.92
N GLN A 322 -12.17 -3.79 -11.31
CA GLN A 322 -12.23 -2.35 -11.13
C GLN A 322 -13.64 -1.93 -10.75
N GLN A 323 -13.75 -1.08 -9.74
CA GLN A 323 -14.98 -0.37 -9.45
C GLN A 323 -15.28 0.67 -10.53
N ASP A 324 -16.52 0.67 -11.03
CA ASP A 324 -16.95 1.59 -12.08
C ASP A 324 -18.20 2.35 -11.65
N ALA A 325 -17.99 3.51 -11.03
CA ALA A 325 -19.06 4.37 -10.57
C ALA A 325 -19.84 5.06 -11.70
N ASP A 326 -19.21 5.23 -12.87
CA ASP A 326 -19.77 6.02 -13.98
C ASP A 326 -20.47 5.16 -15.04
N SER A 327 -20.42 3.83 -14.91
CA SER A 327 -21.10 2.92 -15.83
C SER A 327 -22.61 2.93 -15.63
N ALA A 328 -23.36 2.74 -16.73
CA ALA A 328 -24.81 2.55 -16.69
C ALA A 328 -25.24 1.34 -15.83
N ALA A 329 -24.33 0.41 -15.58
CA ALA A 329 -24.47 -0.67 -14.61
C ALA A 329 -23.21 -0.72 -13.74
N PRO A 330 -23.15 0.04 -12.64
CA PRO A 330 -22.00 0.07 -11.75
C PRO A 330 -21.66 -1.34 -11.25
N LYS A 331 -20.40 -1.73 -11.35
CA LYS A 331 -19.91 -3.04 -10.90
C LYS A 331 -19.02 -2.86 -9.67
N TYR A 332 -19.17 -3.79 -8.72
CA TYR A 332 -18.34 -3.90 -7.52
C TYR A 332 -18.37 -2.69 -6.57
N MET A 333 -19.31 -1.75 -6.77
CA MET A 333 -19.49 -0.56 -5.92
C MET A 333 -20.06 -0.88 -4.54
N ASP A 334 -20.64 -2.08 -4.38
CA ASP A 334 -21.11 -2.62 -3.11
C ASP A 334 -19.97 -3.19 -2.25
N LEU A 335 -18.81 -3.48 -2.87
CA LEU A 335 -17.60 -3.91 -2.19
C LEU A 335 -16.95 -2.73 -1.49
N ASP A 336 -16.49 -2.99 -0.27
CA ASP A 336 -15.93 -1.99 0.62
C ASP A 336 -14.41 -2.17 0.69
N PRO A 337 -13.59 -1.11 0.49
CA PRO A 337 -12.14 -1.21 0.66
C PRO A 337 -11.70 -1.55 2.09
N GLU A 338 -12.59 -1.42 3.08
CA GLU A 338 -12.28 -1.73 4.47
C GLU A 338 -12.73 -3.13 4.91
N ASP A 339 -13.36 -3.89 4.01
CA ASP A 339 -13.81 -5.27 4.23
C ASP A 339 -12.69 -6.24 3.86
N VAL A 340 -12.13 -6.92 4.87
CA VAL A 340 -10.95 -7.81 4.76
C VAL A 340 -11.12 -9.02 3.84
N ARG A 341 -12.28 -9.18 3.20
CA ARG A 341 -12.50 -10.20 2.17
C ARG A 341 -12.00 -9.76 0.79
N TYR A 342 -11.73 -8.47 0.61
CA TYR A 342 -11.43 -7.90 -0.70
C TYR A 342 -10.15 -7.06 -0.62
N ASN A 343 -9.16 -7.42 -1.43
CA ASN A 343 -7.94 -6.63 -1.56
C ASN A 343 -8.20 -5.43 -2.46
N PHE A 344 -7.87 -4.21 -2.01
CA PHE A 344 -8.09 -3.00 -2.79
C PHE A 344 -6.79 -2.29 -3.18
N ILE A 345 -6.80 -1.69 -4.37
CA ILE A 345 -5.81 -0.71 -4.80
C ILE A 345 -6.47 0.66 -4.76
N ARG A 346 -5.99 1.49 -3.83
CA ARG A 346 -6.58 2.77 -3.45
C ARG A 346 -5.71 3.91 -3.91
N TRP A 347 -6.36 5.00 -4.32
CA TRP A 347 -5.68 6.19 -4.80
C TRP A 347 -5.98 7.38 -3.89
N LEU A 348 -5.01 7.78 -3.07
CA LEU A 348 -5.16 8.87 -2.12
C LEU A 348 -4.68 10.19 -2.71
N ASN A 349 -5.56 11.19 -2.65
CA ASN A 349 -5.30 12.53 -3.18
C ASN A 349 -4.84 13.47 -2.04
N ASN A 350 -3.61 13.31 -1.56
CA ASN A 350 -3.16 13.87 -0.26
C ASN A 350 -1.84 14.65 -0.28
N ASP A 351 -1.23 14.85 -1.46
CA ASP A 351 0.00 15.64 -1.65
C ASP A 351 1.24 15.09 -0.96
N ILE A 352 1.27 13.77 -0.79
CA ILE A 352 2.44 13.02 -0.34
C ILE A 352 2.87 12.10 -1.46
N ALA A 353 4.17 11.92 -1.68
CA ALA A 353 4.70 10.93 -2.62
C ALA A 353 5.05 9.64 -1.85
N THR A 354 4.09 8.74 -1.70
CA THR A 354 4.29 7.43 -1.07
C THR A 354 3.41 6.35 -1.71
N ALA A 355 3.89 5.12 -1.65
CA ALA A 355 3.12 3.93 -1.96
C ALA A 355 3.33 2.92 -0.83
N ILE A 356 2.33 2.10 -0.52
CA ILE A 356 2.46 1.08 0.52
C ILE A 356 1.50 -0.08 0.26
N GLY A 357 2.03 -1.31 0.32
CA GLY A 357 1.26 -2.56 0.23
C GLY A 357 1.24 -3.36 1.53
N PRO A 358 0.53 -2.92 2.60
CA PRO A 358 0.39 -3.71 3.81
C PRO A 358 -0.39 -5.01 3.58
N SER A 359 -0.19 -5.98 4.47
CA SER A 359 -0.97 -7.20 4.52
C SER A 359 -1.26 -7.62 5.96
N ARG A 360 -2.41 -8.26 6.16
CA ARG A 360 -2.82 -8.85 7.43
C ARG A 360 -2.60 -10.35 7.38
N VAL A 361 -1.99 -10.89 8.44
CA VAL A 361 -1.42 -12.25 8.42
C VAL A 361 -1.88 -13.06 9.62
N HIS A 362 -2.21 -14.33 9.39
CA HIS A 362 -2.54 -15.27 10.45
C HIS A 362 -1.31 -15.47 11.38
N PRO A 363 -1.38 -15.09 12.67
CA PRO A 363 -0.20 -15.00 13.56
C PRO A 363 0.39 -16.36 13.97
N MET A 364 -0.38 -17.43 13.77
CA MET A 364 0.11 -18.80 13.99
C MET A 364 0.84 -19.41 12.79
N THR A 365 0.49 -19.04 11.56
CA THR A 365 0.82 -19.80 10.35
C THR A 365 1.61 -19.00 9.31
N GLY A 366 1.55 -17.66 9.33
CA GLY A 366 2.09 -16.83 8.27
C GLY A 366 1.24 -16.80 7.00
N GLU A 367 -0.01 -17.28 7.05
CA GLU A 367 -0.95 -17.16 5.92
C GLU A 367 -1.39 -15.70 5.77
N ILE A 368 -1.18 -15.10 4.60
CA ILE A 368 -1.75 -13.79 4.27
C ILE A 368 -3.25 -13.96 4.05
N LEU A 369 -4.04 -13.10 4.70
CA LEU A 369 -5.51 -13.17 4.71
C LEU A 369 -6.13 -12.07 3.87
N ASP A 370 -5.49 -10.91 3.86
CA ASP A 370 -5.99 -9.65 3.32
C ASP A 370 -4.79 -8.75 3.04
N ALA A 371 -4.84 -7.96 1.97
CA ALA A 371 -3.84 -6.97 1.63
C ALA A 371 -4.44 -5.82 0.86
N ASP A 372 -3.99 -4.61 1.17
CA ASP A 372 -4.38 -3.41 0.41
C ASP A 372 -3.13 -2.75 -0.15
N ILE A 373 -3.30 -2.03 -1.26
CA ILE A 373 -2.26 -1.19 -1.84
C ILE A 373 -2.78 0.23 -1.83
N ILE A 374 -2.01 1.12 -1.23
CA ILE A 374 -2.26 2.55 -1.25
C ILE A 374 -1.22 3.21 -2.14
N LEU A 375 -1.71 3.85 -3.19
CA LEU A 375 -0.97 4.75 -4.04
C LEU A 375 -1.42 6.16 -3.70
N THR A 376 -0.48 7.06 -3.47
CA THR A 376 -0.80 8.48 -3.38
C THR A 376 -0.64 9.12 -4.75
N ASP A 377 -1.29 10.26 -4.96
CA ASP A 377 -1.12 11.06 -6.18
C ASP A 377 0.09 12.01 -6.12
N GLY A 378 0.66 12.19 -4.94
CA GLY A 378 1.65 13.23 -4.70
C GLY A 378 2.99 12.95 -5.34
N TRP A 379 3.25 11.76 -5.91
CA TRP A 379 4.45 11.53 -6.73
C TRP A 379 4.40 12.29 -8.07
N ILE A 380 3.22 12.50 -8.67
CA ILE A 380 3.05 13.34 -9.87
C ILE A 380 3.30 14.81 -9.54
N ARG A 381 2.77 15.28 -8.40
CA ARG A 381 3.02 16.65 -7.93
C ARG A 381 4.43 16.86 -7.40
N ALA A 382 5.00 15.85 -6.75
CA ALA A 382 6.39 15.88 -6.32
C ALA A 382 7.31 15.98 -7.53
N TYR A 383 7.01 15.25 -8.61
CA TYR A 383 7.70 15.42 -9.89
C TYR A 383 7.61 16.86 -10.38
N GLU A 384 6.41 17.43 -10.50
CA GLU A 384 6.23 18.81 -10.98
C GLU A 384 6.98 19.81 -10.10
N ARG A 385 6.88 19.68 -8.77
CA ARG A 385 7.62 20.52 -7.81
C ARG A 385 9.13 20.33 -7.96
N GLN A 386 9.61 19.09 -8.07
CA GLN A 386 11.03 18.79 -8.20
C GLN A 386 11.57 19.35 -9.50
N PHE A 387 10.82 19.23 -10.59
CA PHE A 387 11.21 19.74 -11.91
C PHE A 387 11.16 21.26 -11.99
N SER A 388 10.01 21.87 -11.70
CA SER A 388 9.77 23.29 -11.93
C SER A 388 10.35 24.19 -10.83
N GLU A 389 10.59 23.67 -9.62
CA GLU A 389 11.04 24.49 -8.49
C GLU A 389 12.41 24.09 -7.92
N LEU A 390 12.69 22.80 -7.74
CA LEU A 390 13.90 22.34 -7.05
C LEU A 390 15.10 22.18 -7.99
N LEU A 391 14.93 21.50 -9.13
CA LEU A 391 16.01 21.30 -10.11
C LEU A 391 16.63 22.60 -10.62
N PRO A 392 15.89 23.67 -10.91
CA PRO A 392 16.52 24.91 -11.32
C PRO A 392 17.38 25.47 -10.18
N LYS A 393 16.90 25.43 -8.93
CA LYS A 393 17.69 25.86 -7.77
C LYS A 393 18.95 25.02 -7.59
N LEU A 394 18.85 23.70 -7.78
CA LEU A 394 19.98 22.77 -7.71
C LEU A 394 20.98 23.00 -8.85
N ALA A 395 20.51 23.19 -10.08
CA ALA A 395 21.35 23.53 -11.23
C ALA A 395 22.12 24.84 -11.01
N MET A 396 21.53 25.80 -10.28
CA MET A 396 22.21 27.04 -9.91
C MET A 396 23.22 26.87 -8.76
N GLN A 397 23.27 25.74 -8.06
CA GLN A 397 24.23 25.54 -6.97
C GLN A 397 25.66 25.42 -7.52
N GLY A 398 26.60 26.09 -6.86
CA GLY A 398 28.01 26.06 -7.25
C GLY A 398 28.39 27.02 -8.40
N HIS A 399 27.43 27.71 -9.02
CA HIS A 399 27.74 28.75 -10.01
C HIS A 399 28.32 30.01 -9.36
N SER A 400 29.38 30.54 -9.97
CA SER A 400 30.05 31.76 -9.47
C SER A 400 29.16 33.00 -9.65
N PRO A 401 29.40 34.09 -8.90
CA PRO A 401 28.75 35.38 -9.16
C PRO A 401 28.84 35.86 -10.61
N ASN A 402 29.96 35.59 -11.29
CA ASN A 402 30.14 35.95 -12.69
C ASN A 402 29.25 35.12 -13.62
N THR A 403 29.12 33.82 -13.33
CA THR A 403 28.22 32.91 -14.05
C THR A 403 26.76 33.33 -13.88
N LEU A 404 26.36 33.71 -12.67
CA LEU A 404 25.01 34.23 -12.41
C LEU A 404 24.74 35.54 -13.16
N ALA A 405 25.71 36.46 -13.17
CA ALA A 405 25.60 37.70 -13.92
C ALA A 405 25.42 37.43 -15.42
N TRP A 406 26.20 36.51 -15.98
CA TRP A 406 26.11 36.12 -17.38
C TRP A 406 24.75 35.49 -17.72
N LEU A 407 24.24 34.57 -16.90
CA LEU A 407 22.93 33.92 -17.11
C LEU A 407 21.76 34.91 -17.03
N ASN A 408 21.85 35.94 -16.17
CA ASN A 408 20.84 37.00 -16.11
C ASN A 408 20.74 37.79 -17.43
N ASP A 409 21.86 37.95 -18.15
CA ASP A 409 21.93 38.60 -19.47
C ASP A 409 21.58 37.64 -20.63
N HIS A 410 21.66 36.33 -20.39
CA HIS A 410 21.39 35.27 -21.36
C HIS A 410 20.26 34.35 -20.86
N PRO A 411 19.03 34.87 -20.73
CA PRO A 411 17.92 34.15 -20.08
C PRO A 411 17.54 32.84 -20.79
N ASN A 412 17.84 32.70 -22.08
CA ASN A 412 17.62 31.46 -22.82
C ASN A 412 18.56 30.32 -22.41
N TRP A 413 19.65 30.63 -21.69
CA TRP A 413 20.59 29.66 -21.16
C TRP A 413 20.44 29.46 -19.64
N ASP A 414 19.53 30.20 -19.00
CA ASP A 414 19.32 30.16 -17.56
C ASP A 414 18.43 28.96 -17.18
N PRO A 415 18.94 27.97 -16.43
CA PRO A 415 18.14 26.82 -15.99
C PRO A 415 16.87 27.22 -15.24
N ARG A 416 16.88 28.36 -14.53
CA ARG A 416 15.70 28.90 -13.83
C ARG A 416 14.59 29.31 -14.79
N VAL A 417 14.93 29.69 -16.02
CA VAL A 417 13.98 30.13 -17.05
C VAL A 417 13.62 28.96 -17.97
N LEU A 418 14.60 28.17 -18.39
CA LEU A 418 14.41 27.01 -19.26
C LEU A 418 13.45 25.97 -18.64
N LEU A 419 13.67 25.64 -17.37
CA LEU A 419 12.91 24.60 -16.67
C LEU A 419 11.60 25.11 -16.07
N ALA A 420 11.32 26.41 -16.16
CA ALA A 420 10.08 26.98 -15.65
C ALA A 420 8.91 26.79 -16.63
N GLN A 421 7.70 26.71 -16.06
CA GLN A 421 6.45 26.73 -16.80
C GLN A 421 6.40 27.93 -17.77
N PRO A 422 5.93 27.77 -19.03
CA PRO A 422 5.95 28.83 -20.03
C PRO A 422 5.32 30.16 -19.58
N THR A 423 4.28 30.10 -18.75
CA THR A 423 3.59 31.27 -18.18
C THR A 423 4.45 32.05 -17.18
N GLU A 424 5.40 31.39 -16.51
CA GLU A 424 6.26 31.97 -15.48
C GLU A 424 7.56 32.53 -16.03
N ARG A 425 7.99 32.08 -17.21
CA ARG A 425 9.29 32.45 -17.81
C ARG A 425 9.48 33.96 -17.90
N ALA A 426 8.48 34.71 -18.38
CA ALA A 426 8.56 36.17 -18.52
C ALA A 426 8.72 36.89 -17.16
N ARG A 427 8.09 36.37 -16.09
CA ARG A 427 8.24 36.90 -14.73
C ARG A 427 9.64 36.62 -14.20
N LEU A 428 10.12 35.38 -14.35
CA LEU A 428 11.44 34.95 -13.88
C LEU A 428 12.58 35.69 -14.57
N ILE A 429 12.50 35.92 -15.88
CA ILE A 429 13.47 36.74 -16.62
C ILE A 429 13.57 38.14 -16.01
N ARG A 430 12.42 38.77 -15.73
CA ARG A 430 12.39 40.10 -15.10
C ARG A 430 12.97 40.09 -13.70
N GLU A 431 12.68 39.07 -12.90
CA GLU A 431 13.24 38.91 -11.55
C GLU A 431 14.75 38.69 -11.57
N ASN A 432 15.25 37.88 -12.50
CA ASN A 432 16.69 37.61 -12.67
C ASN A 432 17.44 38.88 -13.11
N GLN A 433 16.89 39.67 -14.04
CA GLN A 433 17.42 40.98 -14.42
C GLN A 433 17.48 41.95 -13.23
N LEU A 434 16.46 41.97 -12.38
CA LEU A 434 16.49 42.78 -11.15
C LEU A 434 17.50 42.26 -10.12
N ALA A 435 17.72 40.95 -10.06
CA ALA A 435 18.69 40.32 -9.16
C ALA A 435 20.15 40.68 -9.53
N GLN A 436 20.44 40.93 -10.81
CA GLN A 436 21.75 41.41 -11.28
C GLN A 436 22.18 42.73 -10.60
N LEU A 437 21.23 43.58 -10.21
CA LEU A 437 21.49 44.84 -9.50
C LEU A 437 21.87 44.64 -8.02
N LYS A 438 21.71 43.43 -7.48
CA LYS A 438 22.10 43.09 -6.11
C LYS A 438 23.60 42.77 -6.03
N PRO A 439 24.24 42.90 -4.86
CA PRO A 439 25.64 42.51 -4.68
C PRO A 439 25.90 41.08 -5.16
N MET A 440 27.02 40.89 -5.87
CA MET A 440 27.40 39.61 -6.49
C MET A 440 26.29 39.00 -7.38
N ALA A 441 25.55 39.84 -8.11
CA ALA A 441 24.44 39.45 -8.99
C ALA A 441 23.35 38.61 -8.29
N GLY A 442 23.17 38.83 -6.98
CA GLY A 442 22.20 38.09 -6.16
C GLY A 442 22.71 36.75 -5.63
N HIS A 443 24.01 36.44 -5.75
CA HIS A 443 24.60 35.20 -5.22
C HIS A 443 24.37 35.06 -3.70
N PRO A 444 23.96 33.88 -3.19
CA PRO A 444 23.67 33.68 -1.76
C PRO A 444 24.83 34.02 -0.81
N ILE A 445 26.08 33.87 -1.26
CA ILE A 445 27.28 34.25 -0.48
C ILE A 445 27.29 35.73 -0.06
N ALA A 446 26.66 36.61 -0.84
CA ALA A 446 26.55 38.03 -0.50
C ALA A 446 25.54 38.29 0.64
N ASN A 447 24.71 37.31 0.97
CA ASN A 447 23.71 37.34 2.04
C ASN A 447 24.06 36.40 3.20
N SER A 448 25.26 35.80 3.21
CA SER A 448 25.67 34.87 4.25
C SER A 448 26.16 35.63 5.49
N ASP A 449 25.69 35.23 6.67
CA ASP A 449 26.27 35.66 7.95
C ASP A 449 27.69 35.08 8.06
N PRO A 450 28.74 35.89 8.30
CA PRO A 450 30.11 35.41 8.46
C PRO A 450 30.37 34.66 9.78
N SER A 451 29.36 34.41 10.62
CA SER A 451 29.46 33.52 11.78
C SER A 451 29.77 32.08 11.34
N MET A 452 30.72 31.43 12.00
CA MET A 452 31.18 30.09 11.65
C MET A 452 30.21 29.06 12.25
N LEU A 453 30.05 27.92 11.56
CA LEU A 453 29.32 26.78 12.12
C LEU A 453 29.96 26.33 13.43
N GLY A 454 29.21 26.32 14.53
CA GLY A 454 29.70 26.00 15.88
C GLY A 454 29.80 27.17 16.86
N ASP A 455 29.41 28.37 16.44
CA ASP A 455 29.44 29.58 17.27
C ASP A 455 28.16 29.74 18.14
N ASP A 456 27.12 28.94 17.87
CA ASP A 456 25.88 28.82 18.65
C ASP A 456 25.76 27.43 19.29
N GLN A 457 25.34 27.36 20.56
CA GLN A 457 25.23 26.10 21.32
C GLN A 457 24.15 25.14 20.78
N PHE A 458 23.36 25.57 19.80
CA PHE A 458 22.27 24.79 19.20
C PHE A 458 22.55 24.32 17.77
N ASP A 459 23.73 24.63 17.22
CA ASP A 459 24.13 24.17 15.89
C ASP A 459 24.31 22.64 15.89
N GLY A 460 23.38 21.95 15.22
CA GLY A 460 23.36 20.48 15.11
C GLY A 460 22.13 19.79 15.70
N LEU A 461 21.17 20.52 16.29
CA LEU A 461 19.94 19.95 16.89
C LEU A 461 18.68 20.07 16.02
N THR A 462 18.74 20.78 14.90
CA THR A 462 17.60 20.99 13.99
C THR A 462 17.86 20.29 12.65
N GLY A 463 16.89 19.49 12.18
CA GLY A 463 16.86 18.98 10.81
C GLY A 463 17.47 17.60 10.54
N ARG A 464 17.89 16.82 11.55
CA ARG A 464 18.19 15.41 11.31
C ARG A 464 16.90 14.59 11.24
N THR A 465 16.55 14.15 10.03
CA THR A 465 15.63 13.04 9.82
C THR A 465 16.24 11.78 10.45
N SER A 466 15.65 11.35 11.56
CA SER A 466 15.99 10.09 12.24
C SER A 466 15.56 8.90 11.37
N GLN A 467 16.45 7.93 11.16
CA GLN A 467 16.26 6.70 10.38
C GLN A 467 15.39 5.64 11.12
N VAL A 468 14.29 6.05 11.74
CA VAL A 468 13.41 5.11 12.44
C VAL A 468 11.96 5.37 12.04
N ASN A 469 11.38 4.37 11.35
CA ASN A 469 10.01 4.21 10.83
C ASN A 469 9.74 4.70 9.38
N GLY A 470 10.05 3.85 8.39
CA GLY A 470 9.09 2.82 7.93
C GLY A 470 8.01 3.19 6.90
N LEU A 471 8.19 4.20 6.06
CA LEU A 471 7.39 4.37 4.83
C LEU A 471 8.23 4.01 3.59
N CYS A 472 7.62 3.33 2.61
CA CYS A 472 8.25 3.15 1.30
C CYS A 472 8.34 4.53 0.60
N LEU A 473 9.57 4.94 0.30
CA LEU A 473 9.92 6.20 -0.36
C LEU A 473 10.27 5.98 -1.85
N ALA A 474 10.01 4.79 -2.39
CA ALA A 474 10.24 4.51 -3.81
C ALA A 474 9.54 5.56 -4.69
N ALA A 475 8.28 5.87 -4.39
CA ALA A 475 7.49 6.86 -5.11
C ALA A 475 8.12 8.27 -5.09
N GLU A 476 8.71 8.70 -3.97
CA GLU A 476 9.40 10.00 -3.86
C GLU A 476 10.72 10.01 -4.65
N GLY A 477 11.48 8.92 -4.58
CA GLY A 477 12.70 8.76 -5.38
C GLY A 477 12.41 8.79 -6.88
N LYS A 478 11.41 8.02 -7.33
CA LYS A 478 10.96 8.00 -8.73
C LYS A 478 10.50 9.39 -9.20
N ALA A 479 9.75 10.13 -8.36
CA ALA A 479 9.34 11.50 -8.67
C ALA A 479 10.55 12.42 -8.94
N PHE A 480 11.62 12.27 -8.16
CA PHE A 480 12.82 13.09 -8.31
C PHE A 480 13.58 12.74 -9.58
N GLU A 481 13.70 11.46 -9.87
CA GLU A 481 14.37 10.96 -11.07
C GLU A 481 13.61 11.33 -12.33
N LEU A 482 12.27 11.27 -12.29
CA LEU A 482 11.39 11.73 -13.37
C LEU A 482 11.76 13.18 -13.72
N ALA A 483 11.91 14.03 -12.69
CA ALA A 483 12.23 15.44 -12.87
C ALA A 483 13.60 15.61 -13.53
N ILE A 484 14.61 14.84 -13.10
CA ILE A 484 15.95 14.90 -13.71
C ILE A 484 15.92 14.50 -15.18
N LEU A 485 15.19 13.44 -15.54
CA LEU A 485 15.10 13.03 -16.94
C LEU A 485 14.44 14.12 -17.79
N ARG A 486 13.34 14.72 -17.32
CA ARG A 486 12.70 15.82 -18.05
C ARG A 486 13.65 16.99 -18.27
N MET A 487 14.48 17.32 -17.28
CA MET A 487 15.50 18.36 -17.40
C MET A 487 16.50 18.03 -18.51
N GLN A 488 16.96 16.79 -18.58
CA GLN A 488 17.86 16.35 -19.64
C GLN A 488 17.22 16.47 -21.04
N LEU A 489 15.95 16.09 -21.18
CA LEU A 489 15.22 16.20 -22.44
C LEU A 489 15.06 17.67 -22.89
N GLU A 490 14.75 18.59 -21.96
CA GLU A 490 14.66 20.02 -22.27
C GLU A 490 16.02 20.63 -22.62
N LEU A 491 17.10 20.22 -21.95
CA LEU A 491 18.46 20.68 -22.27
C LEU A 491 18.90 20.18 -23.64
N ALA A 492 18.61 18.92 -24.00
CA ALA A 492 18.90 18.37 -25.31
C ALA A 492 18.12 19.09 -26.42
N ALA A 493 16.82 19.35 -26.20
CA ALA A 493 16.00 20.10 -27.15
C ALA A 493 16.52 21.54 -27.35
N ALA A 494 16.95 22.20 -26.28
CA ALA A 494 17.53 23.54 -26.37
C ALA A 494 18.85 23.60 -27.15
N THR A 495 19.64 22.51 -27.15
CA THR A 495 20.87 22.42 -27.96
C THR A 495 20.62 22.14 -29.44
N ASP A 496 19.51 21.50 -29.79
CA ASP A 496 19.17 21.24 -31.19
C ASP A 496 18.66 22.50 -31.93
N ASP A 497 18.02 23.43 -31.21
CA ASP A 497 17.52 24.69 -31.78
C ASP A 497 18.64 25.68 -32.24
N ASP A 498 19.88 25.46 -31.81
CA ASP A 498 21.03 26.31 -32.18
C ASP A 498 21.82 25.78 -33.39
N ASP A 499 21.81 24.46 -33.66
CA ASP A 499 22.48 23.86 -34.82
C ASP A 499 21.71 24.08 -36.14
N ASP A 500 20.39 24.23 -36.09
CA ASP A 500 19.58 24.52 -37.28
C ASP A 500 19.69 26.00 -37.73
N LYS A 501 20.24 26.89 -36.90
CA LYS A 501 20.53 28.29 -37.30
C LYS A 501 21.86 28.47 -38.04
N ASP A 502 22.73 27.46 -38.03
CA ASP A 502 24.02 27.49 -38.75
C ASP A 502 23.94 26.85 -40.16
N LYS A 503 22.83 26.18 -40.51
CA LYS A 503 22.61 25.65 -41.88
C LYS A 503 21.96 26.63 -42.85
N ASP A 504 21.31 27.68 -42.35
CA ASP A 504 20.65 28.70 -43.20
C ASP A 504 21.60 29.85 -43.64
N LYS A 505 22.92 29.73 -43.38
CA LYS A 505 23.90 30.78 -43.74
C LYS A 505 24.91 30.39 -44.83
N ASP A 506 24.92 29.14 -45.28
CA ASP A 506 25.87 28.68 -46.30
C ASP A 506 25.28 28.65 -47.73
N ASP A 507 24.00 28.97 -47.92
CA ASP A 507 23.30 28.89 -49.22
C ASP A 507 23.03 30.26 -49.91
N GLU A 508 23.58 31.39 -49.42
CA GLU A 508 23.39 32.72 -50.04
C GLU A 508 24.60 33.27 -50.83
N GLU A 509 25.62 32.47 -51.13
CA GLU A 509 26.79 32.93 -51.91
C GLU A 509 27.11 32.09 -53.17
N GLU A 510 26.13 31.52 -53.87
CA GLU A 510 26.34 31.08 -55.27
C GLU A 510 25.06 31.26 -56.10
N GLU A 511 24.86 32.41 -56.75
CA GLU A 511 24.16 32.54 -58.04
C GLU A 511 24.14 34.01 -58.54
N ASP A 512 25.33 34.57 -58.80
CA ASP A 512 25.49 35.70 -59.72
C ASP A 512 26.21 35.16 -60.97
N GLU A 513 25.45 34.83 -62.02
CA GLU A 513 25.84 34.90 -63.45
C GLU A 513 24.90 34.04 -64.32
N GLU A 514 23.93 34.66 -65.00
CA GLU A 514 23.74 34.57 -66.47
C GLU A 514 22.30 34.93 -66.95
N LYS A 515 22.28 35.90 -67.87
CA LYS A 515 21.43 36.03 -69.09
C LYS A 515 20.05 36.71 -69.04
N ASP A 516 20.07 37.99 -69.40
CA ASP A 516 19.55 38.57 -70.66
C ASP A 516 18.34 37.91 -71.38
N LYS A 517 17.29 38.75 -71.53
CA LYS A 517 16.50 39.09 -72.75
C LYS A 517 15.19 38.36 -73.15
N ASP A 518 14.17 39.24 -73.23
CA ASP A 518 13.17 39.44 -74.30
C ASP A 518 12.15 38.34 -74.70
N GLY A 519 10.86 38.74 -74.73
CA GLY A 519 10.03 38.54 -75.92
C GLY A 519 8.68 37.81 -75.79
N GLU A 520 7.61 38.50 -76.20
CA GLU A 520 6.18 38.15 -76.27
C GLU A 520 5.71 36.79 -76.87
N LYS A 521 4.56 36.33 -76.34
CA LYS A 521 3.34 35.71 -76.96
C LYS A 521 3.47 34.59 -78.02
N LYS A 522 2.80 33.46 -77.78
CA LYS A 522 1.52 33.04 -78.43
C LYS A 522 1.06 31.63 -78.03
N GLU A 523 -0.26 31.47 -78.05
CA GLU A 523 -1.09 30.25 -77.97
C GLU A 523 -0.67 29.19 -79.01
N ASP A 524 -0.70 27.89 -78.69
CA ASP A 524 -1.79 26.98 -79.07
C ASP A 524 -1.61 25.54 -78.56
N ASN A 525 -2.72 24.83 -78.48
CA ASN A 525 -2.97 23.48 -77.96
C ASN A 525 -2.01 22.35 -78.40
N GLN A 526 -1.63 21.47 -77.45
CA GLN A 526 -1.81 20.02 -77.62
C GLN A 526 -1.69 19.24 -76.29
N LYS A 527 -2.50 18.19 -76.23
CA LYS A 527 -2.85 17.30 -75.12
C LYS A 527 -1.74 16.32 -74.71
N GLU A 528 -1.91 15.87 -73.46
CA GLU A 528 -1.72 14.51 -72.93
C GLU A 528 -0.31 14.07 -72.48
N ASP A 529 -0.31 13.53 -71.25
CA ASP A 529 0.66 12.70 -70.55
C ASP A 529 2.00 13.30 -70.12
N LYS A 530 2.05 13.83 -68.87
CA LYS A 530 3.13 13.55 -67.90
C LYS A 530 2.99 14.07 -66.45
N ASP A 531 1.82 14.42 -65.95
CA ASP A 531 1.65 14.69 -64.51
C ASP A 531 1.29 13.41 -63.75
N LYS A 532 2.31 12.63 -63.37
CA LYS A 532 2.15 11.49 -62.46
C LYS A 532 3.44 11.01 -61.78
N LYS A 533 4.40 11.91 -61.57
CA LYS A 533 5.65 11.56 -60.87
C LYS A 533 6.17 12.54 -59.83
N ASP A 534 5.55 13.70 -59.67
CA ASP A 534 6.00 14.69 -58.68
C ASP A 534 5.05 14.82 -57.46
N ASP A 535 3.80 14.37 -57.56
CA ASP A 535 2.87 14.36 -56.40
C ASP A 535 3.10 13.17 -55.45
N ASP A 536 3.64 12.04 -55.92
CA ASP A 536 3.89 10.87 -55.06
C ASP A 536 5.07 11.11 -54.10
N LYS A 537 6.03 11.99 -54.44
CA LYS A 537 7.16 12.32 -53.56
C LYS A 537 6.83 13.36 -52.49
N GLU A 538 5.91 14.28 -52.76
CA GLU A 538 5.42 15.21 -51.73
C GLU A 538 4.38 14.57 -50.82
N GLU A 539 3.57 13.63 -51.30
CA GLU A 539 2.67 12.85 -50.45
C GLU A 539 3.39 11.76 -49.63
N GLU A 540 4.47 11.15 -50.13
CA GLU A 540 5.30 10.25 -49.30
C GLU A 540 6.07 11.01 -48.22
N LYS A 541 6.61 12.21 -48.51
CA LYS A 541 7.24 13.06 -47.48
C LYS A 541 6.25 13.61 -46.46
N LYS A 542 5.02 13.94 -46.85
CA LYS A 542 3.98 14.42 -45.90
C LYS A 542 3.34 13.30 -45.08
N LYS A 543 3.52 12.02 -45.45
CA LYS A 543 3.03 10.86 -44.68
C LYS A 543 4.05 10.29 -43.69
N GLU A 544 5.33 10.64 -43.80
CA GLU A 544 6.36 10.22 -42.83
C GLU A 544 6.44 11.13 -41.59
N ASP A 545 5.88 12.34 -41.63
CA ASP A 545 6.00 13.33 -40.55
C ASP A 545 4.76 13.50 -39.64
N GLU A 546 3.68 12.72 -39.83
CA GLU A 546 2.68 12.54 -38.75
C GLU A 546 3.16 11.47 -37.76
N LYS A 547 4.28 11.73 -37.07
CA LYS A 547 4.49 11.07 -35.76
C LYS A 547 3.29 11.45 -34.90
N GLU A 548 2.43 10.48 -34.58
CA GLU A 548 1.36 10.66 -33.59
C GLU A 548 1.92 11.42 -32.40
N LYS A 549 1.35 12.59 -32.10
CA LYS A 549 1.81 13.38 -30.95
C LYS A 549 1.77 12.46 -29.73
N PRO A 550 2.89 12.32 -28.98
CA PRO A 550 2.96 11.39 -27.87
C PRO A 550 1.82 11.70 -26.90
N GLN A 551 1.08 10.68 -26.49
CA GLN A 551 -0.02 10.83 -25.54
C GLN A 551 0.57 11.36 -24.23
N ILE A 552 0.02 12.46 -23.69
CA ILE A 552 0.52 13.11 -22.48
C ILE A 552 -0.43 12.85 -21.32
N LEU A 553 0.08 12.32 -20.21
CA LEU A 553 -0.64 12.17 -18.94
C LEU A 553 -0.08 13.16 -17.92
N ASP A 554 -0.92 14.11 -17.48
CA ASP A 554 -0.56 15.14 -16.48
C ASP A 554 0.76 15.89 -16.78
N GLY A 555 1.03 16.16 -18.07
CA GLY A 555 2.25 16.88 -18.50
C GLY A 555 3.45 15.98 -18.79
N ILE A 556 3.31 14.66 -18.68
CA ILE A 556 4.39 13.68 -18.89
C ILE A 556 3.99 12.72 -20.03
N PRO A 557 4.91 12.37 -20.96
CA PRO A 557 4.64 11.34 -21.97
C PRO A 557 4.18 10.00 -21.37
N GLU A 558 3.13 9.40 -21.93
CA GLU A 558 2.51 8.17 -21.42
C GLU A 558 3.45 6.96 -21.48
N ASP A 559 4.19 6.84 -22.57
CA ASP A 559 5.22 5.83 -22.81
C ASP A 559 6.32 5.84 -21.74
N PHE A 560 6.52 6.98 -21.09
CA PHE A 560 7.44 7.14 -19.96
C PHE A 560 6.76 6.89 -18.61
N ILE A 561 5.67 7.61 -18.31
CA ILE A 561 5.05 7.59 -16.97
C ILE A 561 4.27 6.30 -16.70
N GLY A 562 3.69 5.70 -17.74
CA GLY A 562 2.87 4.50 -17.64
C GLY A 562 3.63 3.28 -17.12
N PRO A 563 4.78 2.92 -17.73
CA PRO A 563 5.63 1.85 -17.21
C PRO A 563 6.11 2.10 -15.79
N LEU A 564 6.38 3.35 -15.40
CA LEU A 564 6.80 3.70 -14.03
C LEU A 564 5.72 3.46 -12.99
N ILE A 565 4.46 3.75 -13.34
CA ILE A 565 3.31 3.38 -12.50
C ILE A 565 3.23 1.86 -12.35
N SER A 566 3.44 1.12 -13.44
CA SER A 566 3.37 -0.34 -13.42
C SER A 566 4.49 -0.94 -12.56
N ASP A 567 5.71 -0.42 -12.65
CA ASP A 567 6.84 -0.81 -11.81
C ASP A 567 6.55 -0.54 -10.33
N LEU A 568 6.10 0.67 -9.99
CA LEU A 568 5.73 1.02 -8.62
C LEU A 568 4.61 0.12 -8.08
N VAL A 569 3.59 -0.16 -8.88
CA VAL A 569 2.51 -1.06 -8.47
C VAL A 569 3.01 -2.49 -8.33
N ALA A 570 3.89 -2.97 -9.22
CA ALA A 570 4.50 -4.28 -9.10
C ALA A 570 5.33 -4.40 -7.81
N HIS A 571 6.06 -3.35 -7.42
CA HIS A 571 6.77 -3.27 -6.15
C HIS A 571 5.82 -3.46 -4.95
N GLU A 572 4.73 -2.69 -4.89
CA GLU A 572 3.78 -2.79 -3.79
C GLU A 572 3.06 -4.16 -3.76
N VAL A 573 2.74 -4.72 -4.93
CA VAL A 573 2.20 -6.09 -5.02
C VAL A 573 3.20 -7.09 -4.46
N GLY A 574 4.50 -6.93 -4.69
CA GLY A 574 5.52 -7.77 -4.07
C GLY A 574 5.45 -7.76 -2.54
N HIS A 575 5.21 -6.60 -1.92
CA HIS A 575 4.94 -6.53 -0.48
C HIS A 575 3.68 -7.29 -0.06
N THR A 576 2.59 -7.17 -0.83
CA THR A 576 1.36 -7.94 -0.58
C THR A 576 1.54 -9.45 -0.78
N LEU A 577 2.55 -9.89 -1.53
CA LEU A 577 2.93 -11.30 -1.68
C LEU A 577 3.87 -11.78 -0.56
N GLY A 578 4.26 -10.88 0.35
CA GLY A 578 5.11 -11.16 1.49
C GLY A 578 6.58 -10.81 1.28
N LEU A 579 6.98 -10.20 0.16
CA LEU A 579 8.38 -9.86 -0.11
C LEU A 579 8.79 -8.56 0.58
N ARG A 580 10.02 -8.51 1.06
CA ARG A 580 10.72 -7.31 1.55
C ARG A 580 11.55 -6.71 0.42
N HIS A 581 11.99 -5.48 0.63
CA HIS A 581 13.01 -4.87 -0.22
C HIS A 581 14.25 -5.76 -0.32
N ASN A 582 14.84 -5.83 -1.52
CA ASN A 582 16.01 -6.67 -1.78
C ASN A 582 17.33 -5.88 -1.72
N PHE A 583 17.36 -4.66 -2.27
CA PHE A 583 18.49 -3.69 -2.34
C PHE A 583 19.83 -4.25 -2.84
N LYS A 584 19.85 -5.46 -3.40
CA LYS A 584 21.09 -6.18 -3.77
C LYS A 584 21.03 -6.76 -5.18
N ALA A 585 19.83 -6.96 -5.71
CA ALA A 585 19.56 -7.59 -7.00
C ALA A 585 19.79 -6.65 -8.20
N SER A 586 19.99 -5.36 -7.98
CA SER A 586 20.23 -4.34 -9.01
C SER A 586 21.58 -4.44 -9.73
N THR A 587 22.49 -5.31 -9.27
CA THR A 587 23.86 -5.40 -9.78
C THR A 587 24.09 -6.48 -10.84
N ILE A 588 23.02 -7.13 -11.32
CA ILE A 588 23.14 -8.28 -12.23
C ILE A 588 23.42 -7.91 -13.70
N TYR A 589 23.22 -6.65 -14.07
CA TYR A 589 23.52 -6.12 -15.41
C TYR A 589 24.32 -4.82 -15.32
N THR A 590 25.17 -4.59 -16.31
CA THR A 590 25.90 -3.33 -16.53
C THR A 590 25.03 -2.31 -17.27
N LEU A 591 25.35 -1.01 -17.18
CA LEU A 591 24.63 0.02 -17.93
C LEU A 591 24.67 -0.19 -19.46
N GLU A 592 25.75 -0.77 -19.98
CA GLU A 592 25.84 -1.10 -21.41
C GLU A 592 24.84 -2.21 -21.79
N GLU A 593 24.69 -3.23 -20.94
CA GLU A 593 23.69 -4.29 -21.15
C GLU A 593 22.27 -3.74 -21.02
N ILE A 594 21.99 -2.92 -20.01
CA ILE A 594 20.67 -2.29 -19.81
C ILE A 594 20.25 -1.49 -21.04
N ASN A 595 21.20 -0.79 -21.67
CA ASN A 595 20.96 0.04 -22.84
C ASN A 595 21.12 -0.71 -24.18
N SER A 596 21.20 -2.04 -24.13
CA SER A 596 21.33 -2.88 -25.33
C SER A 596 19.96 -3.25 -25.94
N PRO A 597 19.87 -3.45 -27.27
CA PRO A 597 18.66 -3.99 -27.90
C PRO A 597 18.22 -5.34 -27.33
N GLU A 598 19.14 -6.13 -26.77
CA GLU A 598 18.87 -7.44 -26.19
C GLU A 598 18.00 -7.37 -24.92
N LEU A 599 18.14 -6.31 -24.12
CA LEU A 599 17.37 -6.10 -22.89
C LEU A 599 16.12 -5.23 -23.07
N LYS A 600 15.91 -4.60 -24.23
CA LYS A 600 14.67 -3.87 -24.51
C LYS A 600 13.45 -4.80 -24.38
N GLY A 601 12.44 -4.36 -23.62
CA GLY A 601 11.24 -5.11 -23.28
C GLY A 601 11.44 -6.22 -22.25
N LYS A 602 12.58 -6.25 -21.54
CA LYS A 602 12.90 -7.26 -20.51
C LYS A 602 13.25 -6.60 -19.17
N PRO A 603 13.06 -7.30 -18.04
CA PRO A 603 13.49 -6.80 -16.75
C PRO A 603 15.01 -6.62 -16.72
N PHE A 604 15.47 -5.38 -16.50
CA PHE A 604 16.88 -5.00 -16.50
C PHE A 604 17.52 -4.95 -15.11
N ALA A 605 16.83 -5.49 -14.10
CA ALA A 605 17.34 -5.70 -12.76
C ALA A 605 16.85 -7.04 -12.22
N GLY A 606 17.46 -7.50 -11.13
CA GLY A 606 17.10 -8.79 -10.56
C GLY A 606 15.73 -8.79 -9.89
N SER A 607 15.27 -7.65 -9.37
CA SER A 607 14.02 -7.57 -8.60
C SER A 607 13.34 -6.21 -8.74
N VAL A 608 12.00 -6.20 -8.86
CA VAL A 608 11.19 -4.96 -8.72
C VAL A 608 11.18 -4.46 -7.27
N MET A 609 11.59 -5.27 -6.30
CA MET A 609 11.69 -4.90 -4.88
C MET A 609 12.92 -4.03 -4.55
N ASP A 610 13.69 -3.63 -5.57
CA ASP A 610 14.78 -2.67 -5.44
C ASP A 610 14.27 -1.26 -5.71
N TYR A 611 14.90 -0.26 -5.08
CA TYR A 611 14.69 1.15 -5.44
C TYR A 611 15.58 1.48 -6.63
N LEU A 612 15.21 0.95 -7.79
CA LEU A 612 15.96 1.16 -9.02
C LEU A 612 15.80 2.62 -9.47
N PRO A 613 16.92 3.29 -9.80
CA PRO A 613 16.81 4.59 -10.41
C PRO A 613 16.21 4.48 -11.80
N ILE A 614 15.57 5.55 -12.28
CA ILE A 614 15.19 5.67 -13.69
C ILE A 614 16.45 5.52 -14.56
N ASN A 615 16.37 4.64 -15.55
CA ASN A 615 17.41 4.48 -16.55
C ASN A 615 17.39 5.69 -17.50
N MET A 616 18.41 6.53 -17.37
CA MET A 616 18.62 7.74 -18.17
C MET A 616 19.67 7.43 -19.24
N TYR A 617 19.21 7.13 -20.45
CA TYR A 617 20.11 6.98 -21.60
C TYR A 617 20.22 8.31 -22.35
N LEU A 618 21.46 8.75 -22.58
CA LEU A 618 21.76 9.90 -23.43
C LEU A 618 22.33 9.36 -24.74
N PRO A 619 21.67 9.65 -25.89
CA PRO A 619 22.21 9.32 -27.20
C PRO A 619 23.62 9.88 -27.35
N LYS A 620 24.53 9.08 -27.93
CA LYS A 620 25.93 9.49 -28.11
C LYS A 620 26.08 10.56 -29.19
N ASP A 621 25.23 10.51 -30.19
CA ASP A 621 25.17 11.42 -31.33
C ASP A 621 23.75 11.40 -31.94
N LYS A 622 23.54 12.20 -32.99
CA LYS A 622 22.23 12.31 -33.68
C LYS A 622 21.84 11.04 -34.46
N GLU A 623 22.78 10.11 -34.69
CA GLU A 623 22.52 8.84 -35.39
C GLU A 623 22.15 7.71 -34.42
N ASP A 624 22.45 7.87 -33.13
CA ASP A 624 22.12 6.95 -32.06
C ASP A 624 20.61 6.94 -31.76
N LYS A 625 19.91 5.97 -32.37
CA LYS A 625 18.48 5.71 -32.18
C LYS A 625 18.18 4.74 -31.04
N THR A 626 19.10 4.59 -30.08
CA THR A 626 18.90 3.66 -28.96
C THR A 626 17.84 4.20 -28.01
N GLU A 627 16.76 3.44 -27.84
CA GLU A 627 15.65 3.76 -26.95
C GLU A 627 15.45 2.59 -25.96
N PRO A 628 16.22 2.56 -24.87
CA PRO A 628 16.11 1.52 -23.86
C PRO A 628 14.93 1.81 -22.93
N ASP A 629 14.49 0.79 -22.18
CA ASP A 629 13.44 0.99 -21.19
C ASP A 629 13.94 1.88 -20.04
N HIS A 630 13.08 2.77 -19.56
CA HIS A 630 13.40 3.69 -18.46
C HIS A 630 13.25 3.05 -17.08
N THR A 631 12.50 1.94 -16.98
CA THR A 631 12.15 1.28 -15.73
C THR A 631 11.90 -0.21 -15.96
N MET A 632 11.69 -0.97 -14.88
CA MET A 632 11.31 -2.38 -14.99
C MET A 632 9.96 -2.52 -15.68
N VAL A 633 9.93 -3.33 -16.74
CA VAL A 633 8.70 -3.65 -17.50
C VAL A 633 8.11 -5.02 -17.16
N ALA A 634 8.70 -5.72 -16.20
CA ALA A 634 8.25 -7.01 -15.65
C ALA A 634 8.98 -7.31 -14.33
N VAL A 635 8.54 -8.36 -13.62
CA VAL A 635 9.29 -8.90 -12.45
C VAL A 635 10.62 -9.51 -12.87
N GLY A 636 11.65 -9.37 -12.03
CA GLY A 636 13.01 -9.81 -12.34
C GLY A 636 13.30 -11.26 -11.93
N PRO A 637 14.45 -11.83 -12.32
CA PRO A 637 14.79 -13.23 -12.03
C PRO A 637 14.84 -13.59 -10.54
N TYR A 638 15.20 -12.65 -9.65
CA TYR A 638 15.14 -12.88 -8.20
C TYR A 638 13.70 -12.98 -7.72
N ASP A 639 12.78 -12.15 -8.25
CA ASP A 639 11.35 -12.22 -7.91
C ASP A 639 10.76 -13.57 -8.31
N MET A 640 11.10 -14.06 -9.50
CA MET A 640 10.70 -15.37 -10.00
C MET A 640 11.19 -16.48 -9.08
N TRP A 641 12.47 -16.43 -8.66
CA TRP A 641 13.06 -17.39 -7.74
C TRP A 641 12.44 -17.32 -6.33
N ALA A 642 12.13 -16.12 -5.85
CA ALA A 642 11.52 -15.92 -4.54
C ALA A 642 10.10 -16.51 -4.48
N ILE A 643 9.31 -16.42 -5.56
CA ILE A 643 7.99 -17.05 -5.66
C ILE A 643 8.09 -18.57 -5.83
N GLU A 644 9.15 -19.06 -6.48
CA GLU A 644 9.41 -20.50 -6.60
C GLU A 644 9.72 -21.17 -5.25
N TYR A 645 10.40 -20.45 -4.36
CA TYR A 645 10.76 -20.89 -3.02
C TYR A 645 9.54 -21.22 -2.15
#